data_AF-A0A935WCV7-F1
#
_entry.id   AF-A0A935WCV7-F1
#
_cell.length_a   1.000
_cell.length_b   1.000
_cell.length_c   1.000
_cell.angle_alpha   90.00
_cell.angle_beta   90.00
_cell.angle_gamma   90.00
#
_symmetry.space_group_name_H-M   'P 1'
#
loop_
_entity.id
_entity.type
_entity.pdbx_description
1 polymer ?
#
loop_
_entity_poly.entity_id
_entity_poly.type
_entity_poly.pdbx_seq_one_letter_code
_entity_poly.pdbx_strand_id
1 'polypeptide(L)'
;MLDAEDLDGDNRLDAAGATDNTLRWVIDVRDTTRYFVRRGVTTTSGIGGWVLYRIPLRTPDATLGTPNIRLVKHLRLTVVGEPDQGGPDIKAQFALGRMRFLGSSWVRRSGRPVQGLAGSTANPTGEVLVTTVSTENVELGYTSPPGVRGGVDRRGGSRDEFGTVVNERSLRIVGTGLQLGDRAEGYLRFPSGSRNLLRYRELRLWARGRGAGWDNDDFRAYVRVGSDPRNFYQYSQPARTTTWNPEMQVNLEKWRELRAQLETRRLQGLPADSAQRVACGGDPLSIAYVACDGGYLVYVENPAVTPPNLAAVQEVAVGIYRAGTLDPSDSTEVWIDDLRLLEPISTVGAAMAVDARLVGSNVGDLSFSYTRRDGRFQQIGSEPTYQTQGTFTAGTALNADRFLPTALGVAVPVSVNYSRTAVAAELLGGTDVLRSDLRNVRQPRTDNLDWSIALRRTQRGKSWLVRGLLDPMSLSAAFSHGNATSELSQATTTSRNLAASYTLVPGPTRVSLGLGGLVDALPAFLRKTAAGDGLRTARVTLAPSSLRLSSGLVRSESELLSFSVPVVTALDTARVVNSLTHTWRNSAGVSWDPLGMLNLGADLASTRDLRQYPDSTALGRLAQAERRSFLGMDVGVERDRSLTTTLGLTPRLTRWLRPRYITSSGFILSRSLTSRNPVREDGDSAGAFILPQTLNKTRTSEVGAAVDFFAIATALFGDSSAVTRASRRIRPFDIADRLTRTGTWDLAAFDPGLGFQLGLGGRDDYLVHEGEQAIAASEVKSTTFGSGFDLPFGLTFNLSYQRTRSARYQRSAGTFFVTQSFQQEWPRGNARLVRTLRKGPVALVSVGANFRTASGRTETPSAGAPVVTAVYSRNLTPDLSLTFRNGMNLSGSLSKFFQTRDGNGRSTETSQNDLNLALSHSFPLPRSGEPDAEDGPRPALHHPLQVGHLPQPGGRDLGLPHHPGHPARGVPRQLRHRPPGQHERRPAVLLRGERGQAPQPQGVAADPHAGVPALPLFRRLPLAPGSGAGRAAPLSFPPCAPSSRSSPSPSPARARPPRRASSTAPPPTATWSSRWASATASRGRRGTSAPPPGWTACSTRAPTRWWCRRGIT
;
A
#
# COMPACT_ATOMS: atom_id res chain seq x y z
N MET A 1 31.82 -29.25 -5.04
CA MET A 1 30.44 -29.71 -5.26
C MET A 1 30.36 -31.17 -4.87
N LEU A 2 29.16 -31.74 -4.70
CA LEU A 2 28.95 -33.15 -5.07
C LEU A 2 28.59 -33.16 -6.55
N ASP A 3 29.09 -34.14 -7.29
CA ASP A 3 28.52 -34.46 -8.60
C ASP A 3 27.18 -35.17 -8.35
N ALA A 4 26.11 -34.63 -8.94
CA ALA A 4 24.74 -35.11 -8.76
C ALA A 4 24.19 -35.57 -10.11
N GLU A 5 23.33 -36.59 -10.09
CA GLU A 5 22.65 -37.09 -11.28
C GLU A 5 21.49 -36.18 -11.72
N ASP A 6 21.05 -35.27 -10.84
CA ASP A 6 20.14 -34.16 -11.14
C ASP A 6 20.88 -33.04 -11.89
N LEU A 7 20.48 -32.80 -13.14
CA LEU A 7 21.10 -31.84 -14.07
C LEU A 7 20.36 -30.50 -14.20
N ASP A 8 19.21 -30.30 -13.57
CA ASP A 8 18.50 -29.00 -13.59
C ASP A 8 18.12 -28.43 -12.21
N GLY A 9 18.28 -29.22 -11.14
CA GLY A 9 18.13 -28.80 -9.75
C GLY A 9 16.71 -29.01 -9.18
N ASP A 10 15.82 -29.76 -9.85
CA ASP A 10 14.48 -30.03 -9.34
C ASP A 10 14.40 -31.17 -8.28
N ASN A 11 15.55 -31.77 -7.94
CA ASN A 11 15.77 -32.86 -6.99
C ASN A 11 15.19 -34.20 -7.45
N ARG A 12 15.19 -34.45 -8.76
CA ARG A 12 14.81 -35.74 -9.37
C ARG A 12 15.82 -36.18 -10.42
N LEU A 13 15.76 -37.47 -10.75
CA LEU A 13 16.56 -38.09 -11.80
C LEU A 13 15.89 -38.02 -13.19
N ASP A 14 14.54 -37.88 -13.23
CA ASP A 14 13.69 -37.78 -14.43
C ASP A 14 13.93 -38.84 -15.56
N ALA A 15 14.64 -39.93 -15.27
CA ALA A 15 14.99 -40.98 -16.22
C ALA A 15 13.89 -42.04 -16.38
N ALA A 16 13.57 -42.41 -17.62
CA ALA A 16 12.62 -43.48 -17.98
C ALA A 16 13.25 -44.60 -18.83
N GLY A 17 14.53 -44.45 -19.19
CA GLY A 17 15.36 -45.47 -19.85
C GLY A 17 14.86 -45.79 -21.26
N ALA A 18 14.37 -47.02 -21.47
CA ALA A 18 13.85 -47.46 -22.77
C ALA A 18 12.62 -46.67 -23.24
N THR A 19 11.97 -45.92 -22.34
CA THR A 19 10.80 -45.05 -22.63
C THR A 19 11.13 -43.55 -22.56
N ASP A 20 12.42 -43.18 -22.52
CA ASP A 20 12.88 -41.77 -22.56
C ASP A 20 12.29 -41.00 -23.76
N ASN A 21 11.60 -39.89 -23.48
CA ASN A 21 11.05 -38.97 -24.48
C ASN A 21 12.17 -38.21 -25.23
N THR A 22 12.74 -38.82 -26.28
CA THR A 22 13.92 -38.33 -27.00
C THR A 22 13.63 -38.05 -28.47
N LEU A 23 14.04 -36.87 -28.95
CA LEU A 23 14.24 -36.59 -30.37
C LEU A 23 15.72 -36.82 -30.70
N ARG A 24 16.02 -37.67 -31.70
CA ARG A 24 17.39 -38.05 -32.08
C ARG A 24 17.72 -37.59 -33.49
N TRP A 25 18.94 -37.07 -33.67
CA TRP A 25 19.56 -36.82 -34.97
C TRP A 25 20.87 -37.61 -35.05
N VAL A 26 21.23 -38.08 -36.24
CA VAL A 26 22.45 -38.81 -36.53
C VAL A 26 23.23 -38.06 -37.61
N ILE A 27 24.50 -37.78 -37.34
CA ILE A 27 25.37 -37.00 -38.21
C ILE A 27 26.61 -37.85 -38.47
N ASP A 28 26.78 -38.33 -39.69
CA ASP A 28 28.08 -38.87 -40.12
C ASP A 28 28.96 -37.67 -40.51
N VAL A 29 30.09 -37.51 -39.81
CA VAL A 29 31.04 -36.42 -40.07
C VAL A 29 31.84 -36.61 -41.37
N ARG A 30 31.73 -37.78 -42.00
CA ARG A 30 32.28 -38.09 -43.33
C ARG A 30 31.31 -37.70 -44.44
N ASP A 31 30.01 -37.60 -44.15
CA ASP A 31 28.99 -37.18 -45.12
C ASP A 31 29.02 -35.65 -45.35
N THR A 32 28.96 -35.28 -46.63
CA THR A 32 28.89 -33.90 -47.11
C THR A 32 27.55 -33.56 -47.77
N THR A 33 26.53 -34.42 -47.60
CA THR A 33 25.19 -34.26 -48.18
C THR A 33 24.12 -34.02 -47.11
N ARG A 34 24.01 -34.85 -46.06
CA ARG A 34 23.02 -34.68 -44.99
C ARG A 34 23.49 -33.62 -43.99
N TYR A 35 22.65 -32.61 -43.75
CA TYR A 35 22.88 -31.49 -42.81
C TYR A 35 24.11 -30.60 -43.05
N PHE A 36 25.05 -31.00 -43.91
CA PHE A 36 26.21 -30.22 -44.32
C PHE A 36 25.78 -28.90 -45.00
N VAL A 37 26.51 -27.82 -44.73
CA VAL A 37 26.29 -26.50 -45.37
C VAL A 37 27.53 -26.04 -46.13
N ARG A 38 28.70 -26.07 -45.48
CA ARG A 38 29.98 -25.70 -46.09
C ARG A 38 31.17 -26.17 -45.25
N ARG A 39 32.33 -26.35 -45.91
CA ARG A 39 33.63 -26.28 -45.26
C ARG A 39 34.01 -24.80 -45.05
N GLY A 40 34.63 -24.50 -43.92
CA GLY A 40 35.25 -23.21 -43.61
C GLY A 40 36.75 -23.24 -43.95
N VAL A 41 37.50 -22.33 -43.33
CA VAL A 41 38.96 -22.25 -43.50
C VAL A 41 39.62 -23.54 -42.97
N THR A 42 40.42 -24.17 -43.82
CA THR A 42 41.34 -25.26 -43.48
C THR A 42 42.65 -24.72 -42.90
N THR A 43 43.30 -25.50 -42.05
CA THR A 43 44.66 -25.19 -41.57
C THR A 43 45.67 -25.28 -42.71
N THR A 44 46.76 -24.52 -42.62
CA THR A 44 47.84 -24.50 -43.62
C THR A 44 48.55 -25.85 -43.80
N SER A 45 48.39 -26.77 -42.86
CA SER A 45 48.85 -28.16 -42.94
C SER A 45 47.91 -29.10 -43.70
N GLY A 46 46.70 -28.67 -44.07
CA GLY A 46 45.66 -29.50 -44.72
C GLY A 46 44.98 -30.54 -43.82
N ILE A 47 45.55 -30.84 -42.64
CA ILE A 47 45.14 -31.94 -41.75
C ILE A 47 43.84 -31.65 -40.97
N GLY A 48 43.37 -30.40 -40.90
CA GLY A 48 42.11 -30.05 -40.25
C GLY A 48 41.42 -28.83 -40.85
N GLY A 49 40.10 -28.76 -40.71
CA GLY A 49 39.30 -27.61 -41.16
C GLY A 49 37.92 -27.60 -40.54
N TRP A 50 37.32 -26.42 -40.41
CA TRP A 50 35.99 -26.28 -39.84
C TRP A 50 34.91 -26.76 -40.81
N VAL A 51 33.88 -27.45 -40.31
CA VAL A 51 32.69 -27.83 -41.09
C VAL A 51 31.44 -27.29 -40.41
N LEU A 52 30.54 -26.69 -41.20
CA LEU A 52 29.26 -26.19 -40.71
C LEU A 52 28.15 -27.18 -41.08
N TYR A 53 27.53 -27.78 -40.06
CA TYR A 53 26.27 -28.52 -40.16
C TYR A 53 25.10 -27.66 -39.65
N ARG A 54 23.91 -27.81 -40.24
CA ARG A 54 22.66 -27.12 -39.87
C ARG A 54 21.52 -28.15 -39.75
N ILE A 55 21.21 -28.54 -38.52
CA ILE A 55 20.30 -29.64 -38.20
C ILE A 55 18.85 -29.12 -38.05
N PRO A 56 17.87 -29.68 -38.77
CA PRO A 56 16.45 -29.31 -38.67
C PRO A 56 15.76 -29.96 -37.46
N LEU A 57 15.60 -29.20 -36.38
CA LEU A 57 15.01 -29.68 -35.11
C LEU A 57 13.54 -30.15 -35.15
N ARG A 58 12.88 -30.12 -36.32
CA ARG A 58 11.50 -30.58 -36.52
C ARG A 58 11.39 -31.91 -37.26
N THR A 59 12.48 -32.39 -37.84
CA THR A 59 12.57 -33.67 -38.55
C THR A 59 13.70 -34.47 -37.90
N PRO A 60 13.42 -35.18 -36.79
CA PRO A 60 14.37 -36.10 -36.19
C PRO A 60 14.58 -37.33 -37.09
N ASP A 61 15.75 -37.95 -36.97
CA ASP A 61 16.06 -39.22 -37.62
C ASP A 61 15.43 -40.41 -36.88
N ALA A 62 15.19 -40.25 -35.57
CA ALA A 62 14.35 -41.15 -34.78
C ALA A 62 13.65 -40.41 -33.63
N THR A 63 12.42 -40.81 -33.32
CA THR A 63 11.65 -40.34 -32.16
C THR A 63 11.45 -41.51 -31.22
N LEU A 64 11.79 -41.33 -29.94
CA LEU A 64 11.57 -42.29 -28.85
C LEU A 64 10.56 -41.69 -27.87
N GLY A 65 9.55 -42.47 -27.47
CA GLY A 65 8.42 -41.97 -26.68
C GLY A 65 7.53 -40.99 -27.45
N THR A 66 6.91 -40.05 -26.74
CA THR A 66 6.02 -38.99 -27.27
C THR A 66 6.53 -37.58 -26.91
N PRO A 67 7.77 -37.21 -27.29
CA PRO A 67 8.44 -35.99 -26.83
C PRO A 67 7.75 -34.71 -27.29
N ASN A 68 7.26 -33.92 -26.32
CA ASN A 68 6.77 -32.57 -26.58
C ASN A 68 7.94 -31.59 -26.72
N ILE A 69 8.20 -31.11 -27.93
CA ILE A 69 9.29 -30.17 -28.25
C ILE A 69 9.23 -28.84 -27.46
N ARG A 70 8.11 -28.52 -26.79
CA ARG A 70 7.99 -27.36 -25.88
C ARG A 70 8.55 -27.60 -24.47
N LEU A 71 8.88 -28.84 -24.11
CA LEU A 71 9.28 -29.26 -22.76
C LEU A 71 10.68 -29.91 -22.73
N VAL A 72 11.52 -29.66 -23.74
CA VAL A 72 12.87 -30.23 -23.82
C VAL A 72 13.79 -29.53 -22.81
N LYS A 73 14.10 -30.22 -21.69
CA LYS A 73 15.05 -29.77 -20.65
C LYS A 73 16.52 -29.85 -21.12
N HIS A 74 16.93 -30.96 -21.76
CA HIS A 74 18.34 -31.30 -21.96
C HIS A 74 18.70 -31.60 -23.43
N LEU A 75 20.00 -31.49 -23.75
CA LEU A 75 20.60 -31.92 -25.02
C LEU A 75 21.73 -32.92 -24.74
N ARG A 76 21.53 -34.19 -25.10
CA ARG A 76 22.56 -35.24 -25.03
C ARG A 76 23.25 -35.38 -26.37
N LEU A 77 24.56 -35.14 -26.42
CA LEU A 77 25.41 -35.53 -27.56
C LEU A 77 26.09 -36.86 -27.24
N THR A 78 26.18 -37.73 -28.24
CA THR A 78 26.89 -39.01 -28.16
C THR A 78 27.75 -39.14 -29.40
N VAL A 79 29.02 -39.47 -29.21
CA VAL A 79 30.00 -39.64 -30.29
C VAL A 79 30.40 -41.11 -30.31
N VAL A 80 30.45 -41.68 -31.51
CA VAL A 80 30.77 -43.09 -31.75
C VAL A 80 31.90 -43.12 -32.76
N GLY A 81 33.03 -43.73 -32.39
CA GLY A 81 34.16 -43.98 -33.29
C GLY A 81 33.95 -45.26 -34.10
N GLU A 82 34.90 -45.55 -34.98
CA GLU A 82 35.00 -46.88 -35.59
C GLU A 82 35.51 -47.88 -34.53
N PRO A 83 35.01 -49.13 -34.49
CA PRO A 83 35.41 -50.10 -33.47
C PRO A 83 36.83 -50.60 -33.71
N ASP A 84 37.69 -50.50 -32.69
CA ASP A 84 39.06 -51.01 -32.75
C ASP A 84 39.07 -52.53 -32.99
N GLN A 85 39.62 -52.97 -34.12
CA GLN A 85 39.73 -54.38 -34.51
C GLN A 85 40.89 -55.08 -33.78
N GLY A 86 40.89 -55.03 -32.44
CA GLY A 86 41.95 -55.58 -31.59
C GLY A 86 43.26 -54.76 -31.57
N GLY A 87 43.26 -53.56 -32.15
CA GLY A 87 44.35 -52.59 -32.06
C GLY A 87 44.28 -51.70 -30.81
N PRO A 88 45.29 -50.86 -30.55
CA PRO A 88 45.26 -49.87 -29.49
C PRO A 88 44.36 -48.67 -29.86
N ASP A 89 43.55 -48.21 -28.90
CA ASP A 89 42.49 -47.20 -29.03
C ASP A 89 42.76 -46.08 -30.06
N ILE A 90 41.97 -46.02 -31.13
CA ILE A 90 42.00 -44.91 -32.10
C ILE A 90 41.50 -43.61 -31.45
N LYS A 91 42.44 -42.73 -31.09
CA LYS A 91 42.18 -41.43 -30.45
C LYS A 91 41.61 -40.39 -31.41
N ALA A 92 40.34 -40.54 -31.77
CA ALA A 92 39.58 -39.54 -32.52
C ALA A 92 39.44 -38.22 -31.74
N GLN A 93 39.97 -37.12 -32.27
CA GLN A 93 39.83 -35.78 -31.71
C GLN A 93 38.90 -34.94 -32.60
N PHE A 94 37.89 -34.29 -31.99
CA PHE A 94 36.98 -33.37 -32.66
C PHE A 94 36.76 -32.12 -31.80
N ALA A 95 36.39 -31.00 -32.43
CA ALA A 95 36.14 -29.73 -31.73
C ALA A 95 34.82 -29.09 -32.18
N LEU A 96 33.98 -28.68 -31.24
CA LEU A 96 32.72 -27.97 -31.51
C LEU A 96 32.92 -26.46 -31.37
N GLY A 97 33.42 -25.82 -32.42
CA GLY A 97 33.79 -24.39 -32.40
C GLY A 97 32.63 -23.44 -32.11
N ARG A 98 31.40 -23.75 -32.56
CA ARG A 98 30.18 -22.99 -32.20
C ARG A 98 28.89 -23.79 -32.42
N MET A 99 28.30 -24.31 -31.35
CA MET A 99 26.91 -24.78 -31.37
C MET A 99 25.95 -23.59 -31.19
N ARG A 100 24.88 -23.51 -31.99
CA ARG A 100 23.80 -22.51 -31.86
C ARG A 100 22.47 -23.06 -32.35
N PHE A 101 21.41 -22.91 -31.56
CA PHE A 101 20.05 -23.09 -32.07
C PHE A 101 19.68 -21.91 -32.98
N LEU A 102 18.96 -22.19 -34.07
CA LEU A 102 18.55 -21.21 -35.07
C LEU A 102 17.03 -21.27 -35.26
N GLY A 103 16.39 -20.12 -35.13
CA GLY A 103 14.95 -19.93 -35.33
C GLY A 103 14.62 -18.44 -35.33
N SER A 104 13.34 -18.12 -35.49
CA SER A 104 12.83 -16.76 -35.26
C SER A 104 12.43 -16.57 -33.80
N SER A 105 12.58 -15.35 -33.29
CA SER A 105 11.94 -14.92 -32.03
C SER A 105 10.45 -14.66 -32.19
N TRP A 106 9.96 -14.57 -33.42
CA TRP A 106 8.55 -14.39 -33.75
C TRP A 106 7.82 -15.74 -33.77
N VAL A 107 6.66 -15.78 -33.14
CA VAL A 107 5.81 -16.97 -33.02
C VAL A 107 4.74 -16.94 -34.10
N ARG A 108 4.49 -18.06 -34.80
CA ARG A 108 3.36 -18.16 -35.74
C ARG A 108 2.03 -18.09 -34.98
N ARG A 109 1.07 -17.28 -35.44
CA ARG A 109 -0.25 -17.15 -34.78
C ARG A 109 -1.04 -18.46 -34.81
N SER A 110 -0.87 -19.23 -35.88
CA SER A 110 -1.41 -20.56 -36.10
C SER A 110 -0.38 -21.41 -36.85
N GLY A 111 -0.54 -22.74 -36.86
CA GLY A 111 0.21 -23.65 -37.73
C GLY A 111 -0.29 -23.71 -39.17
N ARG A 112 -1.44 -23.10 -39.45
CA ARG A 112 -2.16 -23.05 -40.73
C ARG A 112 -2.64 -21.62 -41.00
N PRO A 113 -3.11 -21.26 -42.21
CA PRO A 113 -3.81 -20.01 -42.46
C PRO A 113 -4.84 -19.65 -41.39
N VAL A 114 -4.95 -18.35 -41.09
CA VAL A 114 -5.93 -17.80 -40.15
C VAL A 114 -7.03 -17.09 -40.94
N GLN A 115 -8.28 -17.42 -40.65
CA GLN A 115 -9.45 -16.88 -41.36
C GLN A 115 -9.68 -15.40 -41.01
N GLY A 116 -9.93 -14.57 -42.04
CA GLY A 116 -10.41 -13.20 -41.89
C GLY A 116 -9.43 -12.23 -41.20
N LEU A 117 -9.94 -11.06 -40.80
CA LEU A 117 -9.09 -9.97 -40.29
C LEU A 117 -8.53 -10.20 -38.89
N ALA A 118 -9.27 -10.82 -37.97
CA ALA A 118 -8.94 -10.84 -36.54
C ALA A 118 -8.82 -12.26 -35.96
N GLY A 119 -8.49 -12.37 -34.67
CA GLY A 119 -8.45 -13.63 -33.94
C GLY A 119 -7.34 -14.58 -34.39
N SER A 120 -7.50 -15.86 -34.10
CA SER A 120 -6.52 -16.92 -34.35
C SER A 120 -7.17 -18.23 -34.84
N THR A 121 -8.36 -18.14 -35.43
CA THR A 121 -9.11 -19.30 -35.96
C THR A 121 -8.36 -19.89 -37.14
N ALA A 122 -7.89 -21.13 -37.02
CA ALA A 122 -7.10 -21.81 -38.03
C ALA A 122 -7.99 -22.53 -39.05
N ASN A 123 -7.65 -22.43 -40.33
CA ASN A 123 -8.34 -23.14 -41.39
C ASN A 123 -8.02 -24.65 -41.39
N PRO A 124 -8.88 -25.50 -42.00
CA PRO A 124 -8.67 -26.95 -42.03
C PRO A 124 -7.49 -27.38 -42.92
N THR A 125 -7.11 -26.56 -43.89
CA THR A 125 -6.08 -26.81 -44.91
C THR A 125 -4.92 -25.80 -44.81
N GLY A 126 -3.85 -26.03 -45.57
CA GLY A 126 -2.67 -25.14 -45.63
C GLY A 126 -1.69 -25.29 -44.45
N GLU A 127 -0.52 -24.67 -44.57
CA GLU A 127 0.50 -24.56 -43.52
C GLU A 127 1.02 -23.10 -43.40
N VAL A 128 1.41 -22.68 -42.19
CA VAL A 128 2.13 -21.42 -41.96
C VAL A 128 3.45 -21.68 -41.24
N LEU A 129 4.55 -21.23 -41.84
CA LEU A 129 5.91 -21.33 -41.32
C LEU A 129 6.48 -19.94 -41.05
N VAL A 130 7.07 -19.75 -39.86
CA VAL A 130 7.73 -18.50 -39.45
C VAL A 130 9.17 -18.83 -39.07
N THR A 131 10.11 -18.26 -39.82
CA THR A 131 11.54 -18.60 -39.82
C THR A 131 12.38 -17.33 -40.00
N THR A 132 13.69 -17.46 -40.19
CA THR A 132 14.58 -16.34 -40.58
C THR A 132 15.28 -16.68 -41.88
N VAL A 133 15.42 -15.72 -42.77
CA VAL A 133 16.39 -15.76 -43.87
C VAL A 133 17.65 -14.98 -43.44
N SER A 134 18.73 -15.05 -44.22
CA SER A 134 19.98 -14.34 -43.93
C SER A 134 20.86 -14.21 -45.18
N THR A 135 21.87 -13.34 -45.14
CA THR A 135 22.87 -13.24 -46.21
C THR A 135 23.72 -14.50 -46.41
N GLU A 136 23.62 -15.51 -45.53
CA GLU A 136 24.20 -16.85 -45.76
C GLU A 136 23.34 -17.74 -46.68
N ASN A 137 22.09 -17.36 -46.96
CA ASN A 137 21.13 -18.15 -47.75
C ASN A 137 21.13 -17.75 -49.24
N VAL A 138 22.28 -17.93 -49.90
CA VAL A 138 22.49 -17.59 -51.31
C VAL A 138 21.52 -18.37 -52.22
N GLU A 139 21.20 -19.61 -51.84
CA GLU A 139 20.23 -20.49 -52.51
C GLU A 139 18.79 -19.96 -52.53
N LEU A 140 18.46 -18.96 -51.69
CA LEU A 140 17.15 -18.32 -51.64
C LEU A 140 17.12 -16.97 -52.39
N GLY A 141 18.26 -16.50 -52.94
CA GLY A 141 18.36 -15.20 -53.61
C GLY A 141 18.22 -14.00 -52.65
N TYR A 142 18.52 -14.20 -51.36
CA TYR A 142 18.33 -13.18 -50.35
C TYR A 142 19.36 -12.05 -50.46
N THR A 143 18.89 -10.81 -50.33
CA THR A 143 19.70 -9.58 -50.39
C THR A 143 19.16 -8.58 -49.35
N SER A 144 20.05 -7.93 -48.60
CA SER A 144 19.68 -6.95 -47.57
C SER A 144 18.87 -5.78 -48.12
N PRO A 145 17.94 -5.19 -47.35
CA PRO A 145 17.22 -3.99 -47.80
C PRO A 145 18.12 -2.76 -47.96
N PRO A 146 17.66 -1.72 -48.70
CA PRO A 146 18.40 -0.48 -48.87
C PRO A 146 18.77 0.18 -47.53
N GLY A 147 20.06 0.51 -47.37
CA GLY A 147 20.61 1.13 -46.16
C GLY A 147 20.97 0.14 -45.04
N VAL A 148 20.34 -1.04 -44.99
CA VAL A 148 20.65 -2.10 -44.02
C VAL A 148 21.97 -2.78 -44.41
N ARG A 149 22.85 -3.02 -43.43
CA ARG A 149 24.15 -3.68 -43.62
C ARG A 149 24.49 -4.58 -42.44
N GLY A 150 25.22 -5.67 -42.68
CA GLY A 150 25.75 -6.53 -41.63
C GLY A 150 26.63 -5.75 -40.65
N GLY A 151 26.28 -5.76 -39.37
CA GLY A 151 26.99 -5.02 -38.33
C GLY A 151 28.34 -5.65 -37.98
N VAL A 152 29.32 -4.86 -37.58
CA VAL A 152 30.59 -5.37 -37.04
C VAL A 152 30.50 -5.43 -35.52
N ASP A 153 30.49 -6.63 -34.92
CA ASP A 153 30.46 -6.79 -33.46
C ASP A 153 31.81 -6.40 -32.85
N ARG A 154 32.00 -5.10 -32.59
CA ARG A 154 33.16 -4.57 -31.88
C ARG A 154 33.08 -4.89 -30.39
N ARG A 155 33.42 -6.13 -30.04
CA ARG A 155 33.92 -6.44 -28.70
C ARG A 155 35.13 -5.55 -28.41
N GLY A 156 35.04 -4.71 -27.39
CA GLY A 156 36.11 -3.76 -27.07
C GLY A 156 37.26 -4.45 -26.34
N GLY A 157 38.50 -4.33 -26.83
CA GLY A 157 39.66 -4.92 -26.16
C GLY A 157 41.02 -4.52 -26.72
N SER A 158 41.26 -4.69 -28.02
CA SER A 158 42.56 -4.43 -28.65
C SER A 158 42.40 -3.80 -30.06
N ARG A 159 43.51 -3.40 -30.69
CA ARG A 159 43.48 -2.71 -32.00
C ARG A 159 43.50 -3.65 -33.20
N ASP A 160 43.79 -4.94 -32.99
CA ASP A 160 44.08 -5.92 -34.04
C ASP A 160 43.18 -7.17 -34.02
N GLU A 161 42.17 -7.23 -33.15
CA GLU A 161 41.13 -8.28 -33.21
C GLU A 161 40.14 -8.00 -34.35
N PHE A 162 40.10 -8.93 -35.32
CA PHE A 162 39.18 -8.90 -36.46
C PHE A 162 37.72 -8.93 -35.98
N GLY A 163 37.05 -7.77 -36.03
CA GLY A 163 35.64 -7.65 -35.68
C GLY A 163 34.77 -8.54 -36.57
N THR A 164 34.15 -9.57 -35.99
CA THR A 164 33.32 -10.51 -36.74
C THR A 164 32.10 -9.80 -37.33
N VAL A 165 31.93 -9.92 -38.65
CA VAL A 165 30.74 -9.45 -39.36
C VAL A 165 29.54 -10.28 -38.91
N VAL A 166 28.54 -9.62 -38.35
CA VAL A 166 27.24 -10.19 -38.03
C VAL A 166 26.41 -10.18 -39.31
N ASN A 167 26.21 -11.36 -39.88
CA ASN A 167 25.31 -11.55 -41.01
C ASN A 167 23.91 -11.02 -40.65
N GLU A 168 23.36 -10.17 -41.53
CA GLU A 168 22.01 -9.63 -41.41
C GLU A 168 20.96 -10.74 -41.66
N ARG A 169 19.79 -10.59 -41.00
CA ARG A 169 18.74 -11.62 -40.96
C ARG A 169 17.31 -11.06 -40.91
N SER A 170 16.66 -10.94 -42.06
CA SER A 170 15.20 -10.74 -42.16
C SER A 170 14.37 -11.89 -41.54
N LEU A 171 13.17 -11.56 -41.05
CA LEU A 171 12.11 -12.53 -40.81
C LEU A 171 11.66 -13.15 -42.14
N ARG A 172 11.29 -14.44 -42.15
CA ARG A 172 10.73 -15.13 -43.32
C ARG A 172 9.45 -15.84 -42.93
N ILE A 173 8.32 -15.43 -43.51
CA ILE A 173 7.01 -16.07 -43.34
C ILE A 173 6.65 -16.75 -44.65
N VAL A 174 6.21 -18.01 -44.58
CA VAL A 174 5.66 -18.77 -45.72
C VAL A 174 4.25 -19.21 -45.36
N GLY A 175 3.31 -19.04 -46.28
CA GLY A 175 1.94 -19.52 -46.16
C GLY A 175 1.56 -20.36 -47.37
N THR A 176 0.97 -21.54 -47.15
CA THR A 176 0.42 -22.39 -48.20
C THR A 176 -1.08 -22.57 -48.03
N GLY A 177 -1.81 -22.76 -49.13
CA GLY A 177 -3.26 -22.95 -49.13
C GLY A 177 -4.07 -21.75 -48.63
N LEU A 178 -3.55 -20.53 -48.78
CA LEU A 178 -4.23 -19.28 -48.41
C LEU A 178 -5.44 -19.01 -49.33
N GLN A 179 -6.64 -19.02 -48.76
CA GLN A 179 -7.89 -18.64 -49.45
C GLN A 179 -8.10 -17.12 -49.43
N LEU A 180 -9.06 -16.61 -50.20
CA LEU A 180 -9.37 -15.18 -50.24
C LEU A 180 -9.83 -14.69 -48.85
N GLY A 181 -9.18 -13.65 -48.33
CA GLY A 181 -9.43 -13.13 -46.99
C GLY A 181 -8.66 -13.85 -45.86
N ASP A 182 -7.88 -14.89 -46.16
CA ASP A 182 -6.98 -15.53 -45.19
C ASP A 182 -5.71 -14.72 -44.96
N ARG A 183 -5.03 -15.03 -43.85
CA ARG A 183 -3.70 -14.52 -43.54
C ARG A 183 -2.73 -15.54 -42.94
N ALA A 184 -1.46 -15.40 -43.30
CA ALA A 184 -0.33 -16.05 -42.63
C ALA A 184 0.36 -15.02 -41.71
N GLU A 185 0.39 -15.25 -40.40
CA GLU A 185 0.77 -14.24 -39.41
C GLU A 185 1.86 -14.75 -38.44
N GLY A 186 2.93 -13.97 -38.29
CA GLY A 186 3.93 -14.11 -37.23
C GLY A 186 3.86 -12.92 -36.27
N TYR A 187 3.96 -13.16 -34.97
CA TYR A 187 3.88 -12.11 -33.94
C TYR A 187 5.01 -12.18 -32.91
N LEU A 188 5.36 -11.02 -32.36
CA LEU A 188 6.32 -10.84 -31.29
C LEU A 188 5.62 -10.09 -30.15
N ARG A 189 5.37 -10.78 -29.03
CA ARG A 189 4.92 -10.15 -27.79
C ARG A 189 6.14 -9.72 -26.97
N PHE A 190 6.15 -8.48 -26.48
CA PHE A 190 7.31 -7.93 -25.77
C PHE A 190 7.53 -8.61 -24.40
N PRO A 191 8.64 -9.34 -24.16
CA PRO A 191 8.87 -10.04 -22.88
C PRO A 191 9.09 -9.09 -21.70
N SER A 192 9.45 -7.85 -21.99
CA SER A 192 9.71 -6.76 -21.04
C SER A 192 8.47 -6.06 -20.49
N GLY A 193 7.27 -6.53 -20.82
CA GLY A 193 6.05 -5.73 -20.72
C GLY A 193 5.88 -4.77 -21.90
N SER A 194 4.81 -3.97 -21.85
CA SER A 194 4.35 -3.12 -22.94
C SER A 194 5.32 -2.00 -23.33
N ARG A 195 5.13 -1.45 -24.54
CA ARG A 195 5.96 -0.40 -25.14
C ARG A 195 5.14 0.83 -25.54
N ASN A 196 5.71 2.00 -25.25
CA ASN A 196 5.12 3.30 -25.54
C ASN A 196 5.68 3.84 -26.88
N LEU A 197 4.84 3.85 -27.92
CA LEU A 197 5.19 4.32 -29.26
C LEU A 197 4.89 5.80 -29.50
N LEU A 198 4.10 6.45 -28.62
CA LEU A 198 3.67 7.85 -28.76
C LEU A 198 4.81 8.89 -28.76
N ARG A 199 6.05 8.46 -28.54
CA ARG A 199 7.24 9.30 -28.67
C ARG A 199 7.71 9.50 -30.11
N TYR A 200 7.07 8.82 -31.07
CA TYR A 200 7.42 8.79 -32.50
C TYR A 200 6.17 9.05 -33.34
N ARG A 201 6.34 9.54 -34.57
CA ARG A 201 5.22 9.66 -35.52
C ARG A 201 5.16 8.51 -36.52
N GLU A 202 6.27 7.86 -36.79
CA GLU A 202 6.36 6.83 -37.82
C GLU A 202 6.83 5.49 -37.28
N LEU A 203 6.24 4.43 -37.81
CA LEU A 203 6.80 3.08 -37.82
C LEU A 203 7.16 2.75 -39.27
N ARG A 204 8.38 2.28 -39.52
CA ARG A 204 8.83 1.83 -40.84
C ARG A 204 9.33 0.39 -40.79
N LEU A 205 9.19 -0.31 -41.90
CA LEU A 205 9.79 -1.62 -42.14
C LEU A 205 10.00 -1.84 -43.64
N TRP A 206 10.88 -2.78 -43.98
CA TRP A 206 11.01 -3.30 -45.34
C TRP A 206 10.19 -4.58 -45.48
N ALA A 207 9.49 -4.72 -46.62
CA ALA A 207 8.71 -5.90 -46.97
C ALA A 207 8.97 -6.28 -48.43
N ARG A 208 9.30 -7.56 -48.68
CA ARG A 208 9.55 -8.10 -50.02
C ARG A 208 8.85 -9.44 -50.19
N GLY A 209 8.11 -9.58 -51.28
CA GLY A 209 7.41 -10.82 -51.63
C GLY A 209 8.33 -11.86 -52.28
N ARG A 210 7.90 -13.11 -52.30
CA ARG A 210 8.50 -14.21 -53.08
C ARG A 210 7.45 -15.27 -53.37
N GLY A 211 7.54 -15.88 -54.55
CA GLY A 211 6.45 -16.64 -55.15
C GLY A 211 5.59 -15.76 -56.05
N ALA A 212 4.53 -16.33 -56.62
CA ALA A 212 3.64 -15.64 -57.55
C ALA A 212 2.56 -14.81 -56.80
N GLY A 213 1.62 -14.19 -57.51
CA GLY A 213 0.55 -13.33 -56.97
C GLY A 213 0.97 -11.96 -56.38
N TRP A 214 2.21 -11.81 -55.89
CA TRP A 214 2.71 -10.55 -55.30
C TRP A 214 2.69 -9.36 -56.25
N ASP A 215 3.21 -9.54 -57.47
CA ASP A 215 3.30 -8.46 -58.46
C ASP A 215 1.95 -8.19 -59.15
N ASN A 216 0.94 -9.05 -58.92
CA ASN A 216 -0.47 -8.89 -59.32
C ASN A 216 -1.34 -8.28 -58.19
N ASP A 217 -0.75 -7.86 -57.07
CA ASP A 217 -1.42 -7.34 -55.86
C ASP A 217 -2.39 -8.33 -55.15
N ASP A 218 -2.39 -9.63 -55.49
CA ASP A 218 -3.21 -10.66 -54.82
C ASP A 218 -2.81 -10.86 -53.36
N PHE A 219 -1.53 -10.67 -53.05
CA PHE A 219 -0.97 -10.74 -51.71
C PHE A 219 -0.51 -9.37 -51.24
N ARG A 220 -0.88 -9.01 -50.01
CA ARG A 220 -0.42 -7.78 -49.34
C ARG A 220 0.38 -8.13 -48.10
N ALA A 221 1.51 -7.45 -47.93
CA ALA A 221 2.24 -7.46 -46.68
C ALA A 221 1.52 -6.55 -45.68
N TYR A 222 1.55 -6.88 -44.40
CA TYR A 222 0.99 -6.03 -43.35
C TYR A 222 1.81 -6.06 -42.06
N VAL A 223 1.65 -5.00 -41.28
CA VAL A 223 2.12 -4.87 -39.89
C VAL A 223 0.92 -4.57 -39.01
N ARG A 224 0.96 -5.07 -37.77
CA ARG A 224 -0.01 -4.81 -36.72
C ARG A 224 0.69 -4.42 -35.44
N VAL A 225 0.04 -3.55 -34.69
CA VAL A 225 0.50 -3.02 -33.41
C VAL A 225 -0.70 -3.05 -32.47
N GLY A 226 -0.63 -3.81 -31.37
CA GLY A 226 -1.84 -4.06 -30.57
C GLY A 226 -1.62 -4.57 -29.15
N SER A 227 -2.74 -4.82 -28.49
CA SER A 227 -2.85 -5.53 -27.22
C SER A 227 -2.95 -7.05 -27.43
N ASP A 228 -3.70 -7.48 -28.46
CA ASP A 228 -4.04 -8.87 -28.72
C ASP A 228 -4.53 -9.07 -30.19
N PRO A 229 -4.78 -10.32 -30.67
CA PRO A 229 -5.19 -10.60 -32.05
C PRO A 229 -6.56 -10.04 -32.48
N ARG A 230 -7.33 -9.45 -31.56
CA ARG A 230 -8.68 -8.89 -31.76
C ARG A 230 -8.78 -7.41 -31.38
N ASN A 231 -7.66 -6.80 -30.97
CA ASN A 231 -7.54 -5.39 -30.61
C ASN A 231 -6.20 -4.86 -31.14
N PHE A 232 -6.22 -4.34 -32.38
CA PHE A 232 -5.00 -3.94 -33.09
C PHE A 232 -5.20 -2.78 -34.07
N TYR A 233 -4.11 -2.05 -34.25
CA TYR A 233 -3.82 -1.22 -35.41
C TYR A 233 -3.21 -2.08 -36.52
N GLN A 234 -3.53 -1.81 -37.79
CA GLN A 234 -2.94 -2.46 -38.97
C GLN A 234 -2.61 -1.43 -40.05
N TYR A 235 -1.49 -1.65 -40.75
CA TYR A 235 -1.24 -1.05 -42.06
C TYR A 235 -0.88 -2.16 -43.04
N SER A 236 -1.43 -2.13 -44.26
CA SER A 236 -1.15 -3.11 -45.32
C SER A 236 -0.84 -2.45 -46.66
N GLN A 237 0.06 -3.07 -47.40
CA GLN A 237 0.64 -2.55 -48.65
C GLN A 237 1.00 -3.73 -49.59
N PRO A 238 0.88 -3.57 -50.92
CA PRO A 238 1.53 -4.49 -51.85
C PRO A 238 3.05 -4.51 -51.64
N ALA A 239 3.66 -5.69 -51.84
CA ALA A 239 5.11 -5.87 -51.87
C ALA A 239 5.51 -6.51 -53.20
N ARG A 240 6.72 -6.25 -53.67
CA ARG A 240 7.23 -6.74 -54.97
C ARG A 240 8.19 -7.91 -54.79
N THR A 241 8.36 -8.73 -55.83
CA THR A 241 9.27 -9.89 -55.75
C THR A 241 10.74 -9.54 -56.04
N THR A 242 10.96 -8.59 -56.93
CA THR A 242 12.29 -8.20 -57.43
C THR A 242 13.01 -7.20 -56.54
N THR A 243 12.29 -6.31 -55.86
CA THR A 243 12.86 -5.23 -55.05
C THR A 243 12.18 -5.11 -53.69
N TRP A 244 12.88 -4.49 -52.73
CA TRP A 244 12.32 -4.10 -51.43
C TRP A 244 11.46 -2.83 -51.48
N ASN A 245 11.39 -2.15 -52.63
CA ASN A 245 10.59 -0.94 -52.78
C ASN A 245 9.12 -1.28 -53.09
N PRO A 246 8.14 -0.52 -52.56
CA PRO A 246 8.30 0.66 -51.70
C PRO A 246 8.57 0.29 -50.23
N GLU A 247 9.35 1.12 -49.52
CA GLU A 247 9.42 1.06 -48.06
C GLU A 247 8.00 1.22 -47.47
N MET A 248 7.68 0.43 -46.45
CA MET A 248 6.37 0.44 -45.82
C MET A 248 6.37 1.45 -44.66
N GLN A 249 5.81 2.63 -44.92
CA GLN A 249 5.87 3.80 -44.03
C GLN A 249 4.51 4.04 -43.38
N VAL A 250 4.45 3.91 -42.05
CA VAL A 250 3.21 3.93 -41.27
C VAL A 250 3.15 5.16 -40.37
N ASN A 251 2.24 6.08 -40.69
CA ASN A 251 1.94 7.24 -39.85
C ASN A 251 1.07 6.82 -38.64
N LEU A 252 1.62 6.97 -37.45
CA LEU A 252 0.98 6.62 -36.18
C LEU A 252 -0.13 7.60 -35.78
N GLU A 253 -0.07 8.87 -36.23
CA GLU A 253 -1.15 9.84 -36.03
C GLU A 253 -2.40 9.41 -36.82
N LYS A 254 -2.24 8.82 -38.03
CA LYS A 254 -3.36 8.32 -38.84
C LYS A 254 -4.12 7.15 -38.20
N TRP A 255 -3.42 6.25 -37.50
CA TRP A 255 -4.06 5.22 -36.68
C TRP A 255 -4.87 5.81 -35.52
N ARG A 256 -4.41 6.91 -34.93
CA ARG A 256 -5.11 7.59 -33.82
C ARG A 256 -6.36 8.31 -34.28
N GLU A 257 -6.36 8.93 -35.46
CA GLU A 257 -7.58 9.46 -36.11
C GLU A 257 -8.67 8.38 -36.21
N LEU A 258 -8.34 7.23 -36.79
CA LEU A 258 -9.27 6.12 -36.96
C LEU A 258 -9.73 5.54 -35.59
N ARG A 259 -8.83 5.47 -34.60
CA ARG A 259 -9.21 5.09 -33.22
C ARG A 259 -10.19 6.08 -32.60
N ALA A 260 -9.99 7.38 -32.80
CA ALA A 260 -10.82 8.45 -32.27
C ALA A 260 -12.21 8.48 -32.92
N GLN A 261 -12.33 8.13 -34.21
CA GLN A 261 -13.62 7.91 -34.88
C GLN A 261 -14.42 6.79 -34.19
N LEU A 262 -13.79 5.62 -33.99
CA LEU A 262 -14.42 4.48 -33.30
C LEU A 262 -14.77 4.82 -31.84
N GLU A 263 -13.90 5.54 -31.13
CA GLU A 263 -14.15 5.99 -29.76
C GLU A 263 -15.30 6.98 -29.67
N THR A 264 -15.37 7.95 -30.59
CA THR A 264 -16.47 8.93 -30.66
C THR A 264 -17.80 8.23 -30.87
N ARG A 265 -17.87 7.26 -31.79
CA ARG A 265 -19.07 6.47 -32.06
C ARG A 265 -19.53 5.67 -30.83
N ARG A 266 -18.59 5.01 -30.14
CA ARG A 266 -18.84 4.30 -28.87
C ARG A 266 -19.37 5.25 -27.78
N LEU A 267 -18.75 6.41 -27.62
CA LEU A 267 -19.13 7.41 -26.61
C LEU A 267 -20.49 8.06 -26.88
N GLN A 268 -20.97 8.04 -28.13
CA GLN A 268 -22.34 8.39 -28.52
C GLN A 268 -23.36 7.26 -28.25
N GLY A 269 -22.92 6.07 -27.81
CA GLY A 269 -23.78 4.90 -27.61
C GLY A 269 -24.20 4.21 -28.90
N LEU A 270 -23.60 4.55 -30.05
CA LEU A 270 -23.92 3.97 -31.35
C LEU A 270 -23.20 2.62 -31.53
N PRO A 271 -23.89 1.57 -32.04
CA PRO A 271 -23.26 0.27 -32.32
C PRO A 271 -22.22 0.37 -33.45
N ALA A 272 -21.35 -0.63 -33.54
CA ALA A 272 -20.36 -0.77 -34.61
C ALA A 272 -20.99 -0.63 -36.00
N ASP A 273 -20.27 -0.01 -36.93
CA ASP A 273 -20.77 0.21 -38.29
C ASP A 273 -20.57 -1.04 -39.15
N SER A 274 -21.66 -1.74 -39.46
CA SER A 274 -21.63 -2.97 -40.26
C SER A 274 -21.24 -2.70 -41.73
N ALA A 275 -21.60 -1.54 -42.28
CA ALA A 275 -21.25 -1.18 -43.66
C ALA A 275 -19.77 -0.81 -43.77
N GLN A 276 -19.26 0.03 -42.86
CA GLN A 276 -17.83 0.36 -42.79
C GLN A 276 -16.99 -0.90 -42.53
N ARG A 277 -17.42 -1.77 -41.61
CA ARG A 277 -16.70 -3.02 -41.31
C ARG A 277 -16.62 -3.94 -42.53
N VAL A 278 -17.69 -4.12 -43.30
CA VAL A 278 -17.67 -4.94 -44.54
C VAL A 278 -16.80 -4.28 -45.60
N ALA A 279 -16.89 -2.95 -45.78
CA ALA A 279 -16.02 -2.22 -46.70
C ALA A 279 -14.51 -2.34 -46.35
N CYS A 280 -14.18 -2.48 -45.06
CA CYS A 280 -12.83 -2.77 -44.57
C CYS A 280 -12.42 -4.25 -44.67
N GLY A 281 -13.23 -5.14 -45.27
CA GLY A 281 -12.96 -6.57 -45.41
C GLY A 281 -13.31 -7.44 -44.19
N GLY A 282 -14.12 -6.93 -43.26
CA GLY A 282 -14.53 -7.63 -42.04
C GLY A 282 -15.86 -8.37 -42.16
N ASP A 283 -15.98 -9.49 -41.44
CA ASP A 283 -17.17 -10.35 -41.38
C ASP A 283 -18.47 -9.55 -41.10
N PRO A 284 -19.53 -9.69 -41.92
CA PRO A 284 -20.82 -9.02 -41.73
C PRO A 284 -21.49 -9.29 -40.36
N LEU A 285 -21.22 -10.44 -39.73
CA LEU A 285 -21.82 -10.86 -38.46
C LEU A 285 -21.06 -10.38 -37.22
N SER A 286 -19.84 -9.86 -37.37
CA SER A 286 -19.00 -9.44 -36.23
C SER A 286 -19.54 -8.18 -35.53
N ILE A 287 -19.47 -8.14 -34.20
CA ILE A 287 -19.81 -6.97 -33.39
C ILE A 287 -18.66 -5.95 -33.27
N ALA A 288 -17.51 -6.24 -33.88
CA ALA A 288 -16.30 -5.42 -33.76
C ALA A 288 -16.45 -4.04 -34.40
N TYR A 289 -15.87 -3.03 -33.74
CA TYR A 289 -15.70 -1.68 -34.24
C TYR A 289 -14.49 -1.68 -35.18
N VAL A 290 -14.72 -1.37 -36.46
CA VAL A 290 -13.69 -1.38 -37.51
C VAL A 290 -13.77 -0.10 -38.33
N ALA A 291 -12.62 0.57 -38.49
CA ALA A 291 -12.46 1.72 -39.36
C ALA A 291 -11.19 1.57 -40.20
N CYS A 292 -11.22 2.01 -41.44
CA CYS A 292 -10.09 1.95 -42.37
C CYS A 292 -10.06 3.18 -43.28
N ASP A 293 -8.85 3.50 -43.78
CA ASP A 293 -8.60 4.56 -44.75
C ASP A 293 -7.34 4.18 -45.56
N GLY A 294 -7.52 3.92 -46.86
CA GLY A 294 -6.47 3.35 -47.71
C GLY A 294 -5.91 2.03 -47.17
N GLY A 295 -4.60 1.98 -46.91
CA GLY A 295 -3.93 0.84 -46.28
C GLY A 295 -4.06 0.76 -44.75
N TYR A 296 -4.56 1.82 -44.08
CA TYR A 296 -4.71 1.88 -42.63
C TYR A 296 -6.01 1.20 -42.20
N LEU A 297 -5.97 0.42 -41.11
CA LEU A 297 -7.13 -0.22 -40.50
C LEU A 297 -6.97 -0.27 -38.98
N VAL A 298 -8.07 -0.11 -38.25
CA VAL A 298 -8.15 -0.26 -36.79
C VAL A 298 -9.28 -1.23 -36.49
N TYR A 299 -8.99 -2.27 -35.71
CA TYR A 299 -9.95 -3.31 -35.34
C TYR A 299 -10.02 -3.40 -33.81
N VAL A 300 -11.23 -3.25 -33.26
CA VAL A 300 -11.50 -3.31 -31.82
C VAL A 300 -12.74 -4.17 -31.59
N GLU A 301 -12.56 -5.42 -31.15
CA GLU A 301 -13.69 -6.35 -30.95
C GLU A 301 -14.67 -5.84 -29.89
N ASN A 302 -14.14 -5.47 -28.71
CA ASN A 302 -14.92 -4.89 -27.65
C ASN A 302 -14.13 -3.72 -27.04
N PRO A 303 -14.49 -2.46 -27.33
CA PRO A 303 -13.78 -1.29 -26.82
C PRO A 303 -13.73 -1.17 -25.28
N ALA A 304 -14.52 -1.93 -24.52
CA ALA A 304 -14.43 -2.00 -23.06
C ALA A 304 -13.39 -3.04 -22.56
N VAL A 305 -12.86 -3.89 -23.44
CA VAL A 305 -11.92 -4.98 -23.12
C VAL A 305 -10.63 -4.80 -23.92
N THR A 306 -9.61 -4.27 -23.25
CA THR A 306 -8.23 -4.09 -23.78
C THR A 306 -8.15 -3.54 -25.22
N PRO A 307 -8.82 -2.41 -25.54
CA PRO A 307 -8.70 -1.78 -26.86
C PRO A 307 -7.23 -1.46 -27.20
N PRO A 308 -6.87 -1.40 -28.50
CA PRO A 308 -5.49 -1.11 -28.90
C PRO A 308 -5.08 0.29 -28.43
N ASN A 309 -3.84 0.41 -27.99
CA ASN A 309 -3.29 1.63 -27.40
C ASN A 309 -1.78 1.75 -27.70
N LEU A 310 -1.38 2.76 -28.47
CA LEU A 310 0.01 3.06 -28.83
C LEU A 310 0.88 3.46 -27.63
N ALA A 311 0.30 3.89 -26.50
CA ALA A 311 1.04 4.12 -25.26
C ALA A 311 1.46 2.81 -24.55
N ALA A 312 0.79 1.68 -24.86
CA ALA A 312 0.88 0.43 -24.10
C ALA A 312 0.84 -0.82 -24.99
N VAL A 313 1.53 -0.78 -26.14
CA VAL A 313 1.59 -1.88 -27.12
C VAL A 313 2.17 -3.14 -26.47
N GLN A 314 1.49 -4.27 -26.60
CA GLN A 314 1.94 -5.55 -26.02
C GLN A 314 2.55 -6.47 -27.07
N GLU A 315 2.01 -6.47 -28.29
CA GLU A 315 2.53 -7.25 -29.41
C GLU A 315 2.58 -6.45 -30.72
N VAL A 316 3.53 -6.84 -31.55
CA VAL A 316 3.59 -6.50 -32.97
C VAL A 316 3.41 -7.79 -33.76
N ALA A 317 2.63 -7.75 -34.84
CA ALA A 317 2.52 -8.87 -35.78
C ALA A 317 2.80 -8.42 -37.21
N VAL A 318 3.31 -9.30 -38.05
CA VAL A 318 3.51 -9.08 -39.48
C VAL A 318 3.08 -10.31 -40.26
N GLY A 319 2.68 -10.13 -41.51
CA GLY A 319 2.14 -11.25 -42.27
C GLY A 319 1.79 -10.98 -43.72
N ILE A 320 1.27 -12.03 -44.35
CA ILE A 320 0.69 -12.06 -45.70
C ILE A 320 -0.83 -12.07 -45.54
N TYR A 321 -1.54 -11.19 -46.23
CA TYR A 321 -3.00 -11.23 -46.36
C TYR A 321 -3.37 -11.41 -47.83
N ARG A 322 -4.26 -12.37 -48.14
CA ARG A 322 -4.73 -12.61 -49.51
C ARG A 322 -5.93 -11.72 -49.82
N ALA A 323 -5.69 -10.72 -50.65
CA ALA A 323 -6.67 -9.72 -51.08
C ALA A 323 -7.25 -10.00 -52.48
N GLY A 324 -6.63 -10.87 -53.29
CA GLY A 324 -7.06 -11.17 -54.66
C GLY A 324 -7.05 -12.65 -55.04
N THR A 325 -7.48 -12.90 -56.27
CA THR A 325 -7.73 -14.23 -56.87
C THR A 325 -7.21 -14.36 -58.32
N LEU A 326 -6.30 -13.49 -58.77
CA LEU A 326 -5.78 -13.52 -60.14
C LEU A 326 -4.79 -14.67 -60.35
N ASP A 327 -3.97 -14.96 -59.33
CA ASP A 327 -2.95 -15.99 -59.36
C ASP A 327 -3.38 -17.27 -58.60
N PRO A 328 -3.41 -18.46 -59.23
CA PRO A 328 -3.86 -19.69 -58.59
C PRO A 328 -2.80 -20.34 -57.67
N SER A 329 -1.65 -19.71 -57.41
CA SER A 329 -0.57 -20.35 -56.64
C SER A 329 -0.94 -20.70 -55.19
N ASP A 330 -0.61 -21.94 -54.81
CA ASP A 330 -0.84 -22.54 -53.49
C ASP A 330 0.20 -22.16 -52.42
N SER A 331 1.26 -21.43 -52.77
CA SER A 331 2.40 -21.17 -51.88
C SER A 331 3.01 -19.79 -52.11
N THR A 332 3.15 -19.01 -51.03
CA THR A 332 3.66 -17.64 -51.06
C THR A 332 4.51 -17.33 -49.82
N GLU A 333 5.51 -16.47 -50.00
CA GLU A 333 6.55 -16.14 -49.02
C GLU A 333 6.73 -14.62 -48.91
N VAL A 334 6.98 -14.10 -47.71
CA VAL A 334 7.34 -12.70 -47.48
C VAL A 334 8.55 -12.60 -46.56
N TRP A 335 9.43 -11.65 -46.86
CA TRP A 335 10.56 -11.23 -46.05
C TRP A 335 10.24 -9.88 -45.40
N ILE A 336 10.47 -9.76 -44.10
CA ILE A 336 10.21 -8.56 -43.30
C ILE A 336 11.46 -8.21 -42.49
N ASP A 337 11.98 -6.98 -42.65
CA ASP A 337 13.22 -6.53 -42.01
C ASP A 337 13.16 -5.06 -41.53
N ASP A 338 14.12 -4.69 -40.68
CA ASP A 338 14.37 -3.33 -40.17
C ASP A 338 13.13 -2.58 -39.65
N LEU A 339 12.34 -3.28 -38.82
CA LEU A 339 11.19 -2.69 -38.13
C LEU A 339 11.66 -1.63 -37.12
N ARG A 340 11.53 -0.35 -37.47
CA ARG A 340 12.08 0.79 -36.73
C ARG A 340 11.08 1.93 -36.55
N LEU A 341 11.29 2.71 -35.49
CA LEU A 341 10.49 3.90 -35.16
C LEU A 341 11.26 5.17 -35.55
N LEU A 342 10.58 6.13 -36.16
CA LEU A 342 11.17 7.35 -36.71
C LEU A 342 10.31 8.59 -36.41
N GLU A 343 10.85 9.76 -36.74
CA GLU A 343 10.31 11.07 -36.34
C GLU A 343 10.01 11.18 -34.82
N PRO A 344 11.04 11.22 -33.97
CA PRO A 344 10.85 11.44 -32.54
C PRO A 344 10.23 12.82 -32.26
N ILE A 345 9.13 12.84 -31.52
CA ILE A 345 8.37 14.06 -31.23
C ILE A 345 9.19 14.98 -30.34
N SER A 346 9.55 16.14 -30.88
CA SER A 346 10.53 17.09 -30.34
C SER A 346 9.89 18.42 -29.90
N THR A 347 8.69 18.38 -29.35
CA THR A 347 7.97 19.56 -28.85
C THR A 347 8.42 19.97 -27.45
N VAL A 348 8.65 21.27 -27.25
CA VAL A 348 8.93 21.85 -25.94
C VAL A 348 7.71 21.71 -25.01
N GLY A 349 7.93 21.18 -23.80
CA GLY A 349 6.99 21.27 -22.69
C GLY A 349 7.50 22.24 -21.61
N ALA A 350 6.60 22.95 -20.93
CA ALA A 350 6.96 23.98 -19.95
C ALA A 350 6.60 23.63 -18.50
N ALA A 351 7.32 24.20 -17.53
CA ALA A 351 6.96 24.20 -16.13
C ALA A 351 7.13 25.60 -15.52
N MET A 352 6.20 25.97 -14.65
CA MET A 352 6.11 27.27 -14.00
C MET A 352 5.79 27.06 -12.51
N ALA A 353 6.49 27.79 -11.65
CA ALA A 353 6.18 27.93 -10.23
C ALA A 353 6.26 29.41 -9.86
N VAL A 354 5.27 29.89 -9.11
CA VAL A 354 5.22 31.24 -8.55
C VAL A 354 4.76 31.11 -7.11
N ASP A 355 5.62 31.54 -6.19
CA ASP A 355 5.35 31.54 -4.75
C ASP A 355 5.45 32.97 -4.22
N ALA A 356 4.43 33.42 -3.50
CA ALA A 356 4.38 34.73 -2.89
C ALA A 356 3.96 34.61 -1.42
N ARG A 357 4.71 35.26 -0.52
CA ARG A 357 4.39 35.30 0.91
C ARG A 357 4.49 36.72 1.45
N LEU A 358 3.42 37.17 2.12
CA LEU A 358 3.35 38.40 2.89
C LEU A 358 3.27 38.03 4.38
N VAL A 359 4.09 38.65 5.21
CA VAL A 359 4.07 38.46 6.68
C VAL A 359 3.80 39.80 7.35
N GLY A 360 2.58 39.97 7.87
CA GLY A 360 2.20 41.11 8.69
C GLY A 360 2.62 40.89 10.13
N SER A 361 3.68 41.58 10.57
CA SER A 361 4.30 41.42 11.90
C SER A 361 3.27 41.28 13.04
N ASN A 362 3.25 40.13 13.70
CA ASN A 362 2.34 39.73 14.79
C ASN A 362 0.83 39.68 14.47
N VAL A 363 0.38 40.13 13.30
CA VAL A 363 -1.04 40.17 12.90
C VAL A 363 -1.44 38.96 12.06
N GLY A 364 -0.58 38.48 11.16
CA GLY A 364 -0.87 37.30 10.36
C GLY A 364 0.05 37.13 9.15
N ASP A 365 -0.07 36.01 8.46
CA ASP A 365 0.62 35.75 7.20
C ASP A 365 -0.33 35.27 6.11
N LEU A 366 0.01 35.63 4.87
CA LEU A 366 -0.74 35.35 3.66
C LEU A 366 0.23 34.74 2.64
N SER A 367 -0.13 33.58 2.12
CA SER A 367 0.67 32.80 1.19
C SER A 367 -0.16 32.46 -0.06
N PHE A 368 0.49 32.55 -1.21
CA PHE A 368 -0.03 32.11 -2.49
C PHE A 368 1.03 31.25 -3.16
N SER A 369 0.64 30.08 -3.68
CA SER A 369 1.46 29.36 -4.65
C SER A 369 0.65 29.01 -5.89
N TYR A 370 1.29 29.11 -7.04
CA TYR A 370 0.77 28.62 -8.31
C TYR A 370 1.85 27.82 -9.02
N THR A 371 1.59 26.53 -9.18
CA THR A 371 2.44 25.64 -9.99
C THR A 371 1.65 25.17 -11.20
N ARG A 372 2.29 25.17 -12.36
CA ARG A 372 1.76 24.60 -13.60
C ARG A 372 2.84 23.81 -14.31
N ARG A 373 2.59 22.52 -14.52
CA ARG A 373 3.44 21.62 -15.30
C ARG A 373 2.67 21.17 -16.52
N ASP A 374 3.23 21.38 -17.70
CA ASP A 374 2.72 20.86 -18.97
C ASP A 374 2.85 19.32 -19.04
N GLY A 375 1.91 18.66 -19.69
CA GLY A 375 1.88 17.20 -19.85
C GLY A 375 3.08 16.63 -20.60
N ARG A 376 3.71 17.46 -21.45
CA ARG A 376 4.94 17.09 -22.18
C ARG A 376 6.23 17.44 -21.42
N PHE A 377 6.16 18.11 -20.26
CA PHE A 377 7.34 18.43 -19.46
C PHE A 377 7.84 17.20 -18.70
N GLN A 378 9.08 16.78 -18.99
CA GLN A 378 9.75 15.60 -18.43
C GLN A 378 11.16 15.95 -17.93
N GLN A 379 11.62 15.27 -16.89
CA GLN A 379 13.02 15.25 -16.47
C GLN A 379 13.81 14.17 -17.24
N ILE A 380 15.15 14.27 -17.24
CA ILE A 380 16.03 13.28 -17.88
C ILE A 380 15.74 11.88 -17.29
N GLY A 381 15.39 10.93 -18.16
CA GLY A 381 15.06 9.55 -17.77
C GLY A 381 13.62 9.31 -17.30
N SER A 382 12.76 10.34 -17.28
CA SER A 382 11.31 10.17 -17.04
C SER A 382 10.51 10.20 -18.34
N GLU A 383 9.31 9.58 -18.33
CA GLU A 383 8.35 9.66 -19.43
C GLU A 383 7.41 10.88 -19.28
N PRO A 384 6.82 11.40 -20.38
CA PRO A 384 5.85 12.48 -20.30
C PRO A 384 4.50 11.96 -19.77
N THR A 385 3.79 12.78 -19.00
CA THR A 385 2.50 12.39 -18.40
C THR A 385 1.31 12.58 -19.34
N TYR A 386 1.47 13.37 -20.40
CA TYR A 386 0.39 13.87 -21.27
C TYR A 386 -0.77 14.53 -20.50
N GLN A 387 -0.50 15.00 -19.27
CA GLN A 387 -1.46 15.64 -18.39
C GLN A 387 -0.90 16.96 -17.87
N THR A 388 -1.45 18.08 -18.35
CA THR A 388 -1.10 19.41 -17.83
C THR A 388 -1.76 19.60 -16.47
N GLN A 389 -0.97 19.60 -15.41
CA GLN A 389 -1.44 19.84 -14.04
C GLN A 389 -1.20 21.31 -13.66
N GLY A 390 -2.24 21.97 -13.16
CA GLY A 390 -2.14 23.26 -12.49
C GLY A 390 -2.64 23.15 -11.05
N THR A 391 -1.81 23.47 -10.06
CA THR A 391 -2.16 23.51 -8.64
C THR A 391 -1.96 24.92 -8.10
N PHE A 392 -3.05 25.54 -7.66
CA PHE A 392 -3.10 26.81 -6.94
C PHE A 392 -3.37 26.56 -5.46
N THR A 393 -2.67 27.25 -4.57
CA THR A 393 -3.04 27.35 -3.15
C THR A 393 -3.00 28.80 -2.68
N ALA A 394 -3.91 29.15 -1.78
CA ALA A 394 -4.00 30.45 -1.13
C ALA A 394 -4.32 30.21 0.36
N GLY A 395 -3.33 30.41 1.21
CA GLY A 395 -3.43 30.23 2.66
C GLY A 395 -3.33 31.56 3.39
N THR A 396 -4.20 31.82 4.34
CA THR A 396 -4.11 32.97 5.25
C THR A 396 -4.26 32.50 6.69
N ALA A 397 -3.43 33.02 7.59
CA ALA A 397 -3.52 32.82 9.03
C ALA A 397 -3.44 34.18 9.73
N LEU A 398 -4.46 34.50 10.54
CA LEU A 398 -4.69 35.80 11.15
C LEU A 398 -4.87 35.65 12.66
N ASN A 399 -4.13 36.43 13.45
CA ASN A 399 -4.35 36.58 14.89
C ASN A 399 -5.42 37.67 15.09
N ALA A 400 -6.70 37.31 14.98
CA ALA A 400 -7.80 38.27 15.03
C ALA A 400 -7.92 38.98 16.40
N ASP A 401 -7.30 38.43 17.46
CA ASP A 401 -7.12 39.10 18.75
C ASP A 401 -6.36 40.43 18.68
N ARG A 402 -5.52 40.65 17.65
CA ARG A 402 -4.82 41.93 17.46
C ARG A 402 -5.75 43.11 17.14
N PHE A 403 -6.99 42.83 16.71
CA PHE A 403 -8.03 43.82 16.48
C PHE A 403 -9.00 43.96 17.66
N LEU A 404 -8.83 43.19 18.73
CA LEU A 404 -9.66 43.23 19.94
C LEU A 404 -8.96 44.00 21.07
N PRO A 405 -9.70 44.63 22.00
CA PRO A 405 -9.11 45.28 23.16
C PRO A 405 -8.26 44.31 24.01
N THR A 406 -7.00 44.66 24.25
CA THR A 406 -6.02 43.80 24.95
C THR A 406 -6.44 43.43 26.38
N ALA A 407 -7.32 44.23 27.00
CA ALA A 407 -7.93 43.97 28.30
C ALA A 407 -8.88 42.75 28.32
N LEU A 408 -9.37 42.28 27.16
CA LEU A 408 -10.11 41.02 27.08
C LEU A 408 -9.19 39.82 27.34
N GLY A 409 -7.91 39.91 26.97
CA GLY A 409 -6.92 38.86 27.20
C GLY A 409 -7.24 37.54 26.49
N VAL A 410 -7.79 37.63 25.28
CA VAL A 410 -8.24 36.51 24.43
C VAL A 410 -7.26 36.35 23.26
N ALA A 411 -7.07 35.12 22.78
CA ALA A 411 -6.41 34.81 21.50
C ALA A 411 -7.44 34.23 20.52
N VAL A 412 -7.40 34.70 19.27
CA VAL A 412 -8.35 34.34 18.20
C VAL A 412 -7.60 34.03 16.90
N PRO A 413 -6.84 32.91 16.82
CA PRO A 413 -6.28 32.47 15.56
C PRO A 413 -7.40 32.03 14.61
N VAL A 414 -7.41 32.61 13.41
CA VAL A 414 -8.28 32.26 12.29
C VAL A 414 -7.39 31.86 11.12
N SER A 415 -7.69 30.75 10.45
CA SER A 415 -7.01 30.38 9.21
C SER A 415 -8.00 29.95 8.14
N VAL A 416 -7.75 30.38 6.91
CA VAL A 416 -8.49 29.96 5.70
C VAL A 416 -7.46 29.45 4.69
N ASN A 417 -7.69 28.25 4.17
CA ASN A 417 -6.85 27.60 3.18
C ASN A 417 -7.73 27.21 1.99
N TYR A 418 -7.47 27.82 0.83
CA TYR A 418 -8.07 27.40 -0.43
C TYR A 418 -7.01 26.70 -1.28
N SER A 419 -7.37 25.54 -1.82
CA SER A 419 -6.53 24.79 -2.76
C SER A 419 -7.37 24.37 -3.96
N ARG A 420 -6.77 24.45 -5.14
CA ARG A 420 -7.39 24.04 -6.40
C ARG A 420 -6.37 23.39 -7.30
N THR A 421 -6.55 22.10 -7.56
CA THR A 421 -5.82 21.37 -8.59
C THR A 421 -6.74 21.12 -9.78
N ALA A 422 -6.27 21.39 -10.99
CA ALA A 422 -6.96 21.08 -12.23
C ALA A 422 -6.01 20.35 -13.19
N VAL A 423 -6.54 19.34 -13.88
CA VAL A 423 -5.78 18.55 -14.85
C VAL A 423 -6.42 18.68 -16.23
N ALA A 424 -5.69 19.27 -17.17
CA ALA A 424 -6.02 19.27 -18.58
C ALA A 424 -5.22 18.14 -19.26
N ALA A 425 -5.85 16.98 -19.40
CA ALA A 425 -5.27 15.84 -20.10
C ALA A 425 -5.23 16.10 -21.62
N GLU A 426 -4.08 15.85 -22.25
CA GLU A 426 -3.90 15.93 -23.71
C GLU A 426 -4.43 14.66 -24.39
N LEU A 427 -4.19 13.51 -23.75
CA LEU A 427 -4.78 12.22 -24.09
C LEU A 427 -5.94 11.91 -23.12
N LEU A 428 -6.95 11.18 -23.57
CA LEU A 428 -7.94 10.62 -22.64
C LEU A 428 -7.28 9.58 -21.72
N GLY A 429 -7.63 9.58 -20.42
CA GLY A 429 -6.97 8.81 -19.37
C GLY A 429 -6.68 7.34 -19.72
N GLY A 430 -5.38 7.00 -19.81
CA GLY A 430 -4.93 5.63 -20.10
C GLY A 430 -5.06 5.18 -21.56
N THR A 431 -5.30 6.10 -22.49
CA THR A 431 -5.45 5.82 -23.94
C THR A 431 -4.48 6.65 -24.79
N ASP A 432 -4.47 6.41 -26.10
CA ASP A 432 -3.75 7.16 -27.13
C ASP A 432 -4.61 8.18 -27.88
N VAL A 433 -5.93 8.22 -27.63
CA VAL A 433 -6.88 9.16 -28.23
C VAL A 433 -6.67 10.56 -27.69
N LEU A 434 -6.57 11.57 -28.56
CA LEU A 434 -6.45 12.96 -28.13
C LEU A 434 -7.76 13.46 -27.52
N ARG A 435 -7.65 14.30 -26.50
CA ARG A 435 -8.78 15.03 -25.94
C ARG A 435 -9.43 15.99 -26.95
N SER A 436 -8.67 16.52 -27.92
CA SER A 436 -9.17 17.44 -28.96
C SER A 436 -10.27 16.83 -29.83
N ASP A 437 -10.20 15.52 -30.04
CA ASP A 437 -11.02 14.81 -31.02
C ASP A 437 -12.40 14.47 -30.41
N LEU A 438 -12.49 14.53 -29.08
CA LEU A 438 -13.67 14.20 -28.28
C LEU A 438 -14.34 15.46 -27.73
N ARG A 439 -15.65 15.58 -27.96
CA ARG A 439 -16.47 16.68 -27.41
C ARG A 439 -16.91 16.37 -25.97
N ASN A 440 -17.10 17.41 -25.16
CA ASN A 440 -17.68 17.33 -23.81
C ASN A 440 -16.97 16.39 -22.81
N VAL A 441 -15.69 16.09 -22.99
CA VAL A 441 -14.88 15.32 -22.01
C VAL A 441 -14.83 16.07 -20.68
N ARG A 442 -15.16 15.42 -19.56
CA ARG A 442 -15.02 16.03 -18.22
C ARG A 442 -13.55 16.39 -17.95
N GLN A 443 -13.31 17.33 -17.04
CA GLN A 443 -11.96 17.70 -16.61
C GLN A 443 -11.77 17.30 -15.14
N PRO A 444 -10.74 16.51 -14.81
CA PRO A 444 -10.39 16.26 -13.42
C PRO A 444 -9.99 17.56 -12.72
N ARG A 445 -10.67 17.87 -11.62
CA ARG A 445 -10.48 19.09 -10.82
C ARG A 445 -10.83 18.81 -9.38
N THR A 446 -9.98 19.22 -8.46
CA THR A 446 -10.22 19.15 -7.02
C THR A 446 -10.04 20.53 -6.43
N ASP A 447 -11.14 21.11 -5.96
CA ASP A 447 -11.18 22.32 -5.15
C ASP A 447 -11.41 21.90 -3.70
N ASN A 448 -10.67 22.48 -2.75
CA ASN A 448 -10.96 22.33 -1.32
C ASN A 448 -10.74 23.67 -0.60
N LEU A 449 -11.76 24.09 0.16
CA LEU A 449 -11.74 25.28 1.01
C LEU A 449 -11.86 24.83 2.47
N ASP A 450 -10.81 25.03 3.25
CA ASP A 450 -10.79 24.85 4.69
C ASP A 450 -10.87 26.20 5.39
N TRP A 451 -11.70 26.31 6.43
CA TRP A 451 -11.72 27.44 7.35
C TRP A 451 -11.71 26.92 8.78
N SER A 452 -10.85 27.49 9.63
CA SER A 452 -10.84 27.22 11.06
C SER A 452 -10.68 28.50 11.88
N ILE A 453 -11.28 28.49 13.07
CA ILE A 453 -11.17 29.53 14.08
C ILE A 453 -11.10 28.87 15.45
N ALA A 454 -10.21 29.36 16.32
CA ALA A 454 -10.23 29.03 17.74
C ALA A 454 -10.38 30.29 18.59
N LEU A 455 -11.00 30.15 19.75
CA LEU A 455 -11.25 31.20 20.72
C LEU A 455 -10.81 30.68 22.10
N ARG A 456 -9.80 31.29 22.71
CA ARG A 456 -9.36 30.92 24.06
C ARG A 456 -8.90 32.14 24.85
N ARG A 457 -9.04 32.11 26.17
CA ARG A 457 -8.44 33.13 27.04
C ARG A 457 -6.97 32.82 27.31
N THR A 458 -6.12 33.83 27.33
CA THR A 458 -4.67 33.72 27.57
C THR A 458 -4.20 34.50 28.80
N GLN A 459 -4.91 35.57 29.19
CA GLN A 459 -4.67 36.28 30.44
C GLN A 459 -5.61 35.80 31.56
N ARG A 460 -5.04 35.40 32.69
CA ARG A 460 -5.80 35.00 33.88
C ARG A 460 -6.67 36.15 34.42
N GLY A 461 -7.93 35.87 34.72
CA GLY A 461 -8.86 36.81 35.31
C GLY A 461 -8.44 37.31 36.70
N LYS A 462 -9.02 38.45 37.14
CA LYS A 462 -8.84 38.96 38.51
C LYS A 462 -9.80 38.31 39.52
N SER A 463 -11.06 38.12 39.15
CA SER A 463 -12.09 37.51 40.01
C SER A 463 -12.05 35.98 39.97
N TRP A 464 -12.56 35.35 41.04
CA TRP A 464 -12.67 33.88 41.13
C TRP A 464 -13.57 33.31 40.03
N LEU A 465 -14.67 34.01 39.70
CA LEU A 465 -15.63 33.58 38.67
C LEU A 465 -14.97 33.49 37.29
N VAL A 466 -14.17 34.49 36.89
CA VAL A 466 -13.48 34.47 35.60
C VAL A 466 -12.41 33.36 35.57
N ARG A 467 -11.65 33.19 36.67
CA ARG A 467 -10.66 32.11 36.80
C ARG A 467 -11.26 30.70 36.79
N GLY A 468 -12.42 30.54 37.41
CA GLY A 468 -13.12 29.26 37.52
C GLY A 468 -13.89 28.90 36.26
N LEU A 469 -14.59 29.86 35.66
CA LEU A 469 -15.53 29.60 34.57
C LEU A 469 -14.97 29.90 33.17
N LEU A 470 -14.24 31.00 32.98
CA LEU A 470 -13.90 31.53 31.65
C LEU A 470 -12.43 31.31 31.23
N ASP A 471 -11.48 31.52 32.13
CA ASP A 471 -10.05 31.21 31.90
C ASP A 471 -9.82 29.76 31.41
N PRO A 472 -10.56 28.72 31.88
CA PRO A 472 -10.33 27.35 31.43
C PRO A 472 -10.98 26.99 30.08
N MET A 473 -11.82 27.87 29.51
CA MET A 473 -12.57 27.58 28.30
C MET A 473 -11.76 27.85 27.03
N SER A 474 -11.89 26.93 26.07
CA SER A 474 -11.56 27.18 24.67
C SER A 474 -12.63 26.61 23.74
N LEU A 475 -13.00 27.38 22.72
CA LEU A 475 -13.87 26.95 21.64
C LEU A 475 -13.04 26.84 20.35
N SER A 476 -13.47 25.96 19.45
CA SER A 476 -12.91 25.85 18.11
C SER A 476 -14.00 25.44 17.12
N ALA A 477 -13.94 25.99 15.92
CA ALA A 477 -14.78 25.61 14.82
C ALA A 477 -13.90 25.39 13.59
N ALA A 478 -14.14 24.31 12.86
CA ALA A 478 -13.54 24.02 11.58
C ALA A 478 -14.62 23.61 10.58
N PHE A 479 -14.51 24.12 9.36
CA PHE A 479 -15.41 23.86 8.25
C PHE A 479 -14.55 23.53 7.04
N SER A 480 -14.92 22.49 6.28
CA SER A 480 -14.33 22.26 4.97
C SER A 480 -15.39 22.03 3.90
N HIS A 481 -15.11 22.50 2.69
CA HIS A 481 -15.93 22.28 1.50
C HIS A 481 -15.01 21.84 0.36
N GLY A 482 -15.15 20.58 -0.06
CA GLY A 482 -14.38 19.96 -1.14
C GLY A 482 -15.27 19.55 -2.31
N ASN A 483 -14.87 19.90 -3.52
CA ASN A 483 -15.49 19.43 -4.78
C ASN A 483 -14.42 18.72 -5.60
N ALA A 484 -14.63 17.45 -5.96
CA ALA A 484 -13.69 16.65 -6.74
C ALA A 484 -14.37 16.02 -7.96
N THR A 485 -14.12 16.55 -9.16
CA THR A 485 -14.44 15.87 -10.43
C THR A 485 -13.26 15.03 -10.89
N SER A 486 -13.55 13.86 -11.45
CA SER A 486 -12.64 13.07 -12.28
C SER A 486 -13.24 12.92 -13.68
N GLU A 487 -12.69 12.05 -14.51
CA GLU A 487 -13.32 11.69 -15.79
C GLU A 487 -14.63 10.90 -15.57
N LEU A 488 -14.66 10.00 -14.58
CA LEU A 488 -15.71 9.01 -14.33
C LEU A 488 -16.49 9.22 -13.02
N SER A 489 -16.24 10.29 -12.28
CA SER A 489 -16.96 10.60 -11.03
C SER A 489 -17.00 12.09 -10.70
N GLN A 490 -17.93 12.46 -9.82
CA GLN A 490 -17.97 13.75 -9.16
C GLN A 490 -18.32 13.54 -7.69
N ALA A 491 -17.52 14.07 -6.78
CA ALA A 491 -17.76 14.05 -5.35
C ALA A 491 -17.90 15.47 -4.80
N THR A 492 -18.86 15.64 -3.88
CA THR A 492 -19.05 16.85 -3.07
C THR A 492 -18.92 16.43 -1.62
N THR A 493 -18.03 17.06 -0.86
CA THR A 493 -17.80 16.77 0.56
C THR A 493 -17.91 18.05 1.37
N THR A 494 -18.75 18.06 2.40
CA THR A 494 -18.80 19.15 3.39
C THR A 494 -18.53 18.59 4.77
N SER A 495 -17.68 19.27 5.55
CA SER A 495 -17.46 18.94 6.96
C SER A 495 -17.62 20.16 7.85
N ARG A 496 -18.12 19.94 9.06
CA ARG A 496 -18.34 20.94 10.11
C ARG A 496 -17.99 20.27 11.43
N ASN A 497 -17.03 20.82 12.14
CA ASN A 497 -16.56 20.34 13.44
C ASN A 497 -16.56 21.52 14.42
N LEU A 498 -17.45 21.49 15.40
CA LEU A 498 -17.56 22.49 16.46
C LEU A 498 -17.17 21.82 17.77
N ALA A 499 -16.11 22.27 18.43
CA ALA A 499 -15.62 21.70 19.67
C ALA A 499 -15.42 22.77 20.76
N ALA A 500 -16.03 22.53 21.92
CA ALA A 500 -15.81 23.25 23.16
C ALA A 500 -15.01 22.37 24.13
N SER A 501 -14.06 22.96 24.85
CA SER A 501 -13.35 22.30 25.93
C SER A 501 -13.13 23.25 27.10
N TYR A 502 -13.07 22.67 28.30
CA TYR A 502 -12.92 23.36 29.58
C TYR A 502 -11.92 22.56 30.41
N THR A 503 -10.76 23.14 30.72
CA THR A 503 -9.65 22.45 31.41
C THR A 503 -9.22 23.23 32.64
N LEU A 504 -9.96 23.05 33.74
CA LEU A 504 -9.68 23.69 35.01
C LEU A 504 -8.56 22.93 35.75
N VAL A 505 -7.47 23.63 36.05
CA VAL A 505 -6.40 23.19 36.94
C VAL A 505 -6.35 24.17 38.11
N PRO A 506 -7.07 23.91 39.23
CA PRO A 506 -7.15 24.85 40.34
C PRO A 506 -5.86 24.84 41.17
N GLY A 507 -5.63 25.92 41.93
CA GLY A 507 -4.52 25.97 42.88
C GLY A 507 -4.74 24.99 44.05
N PRO A 508 -3.68 24.42 44.64
CA PRO A 508 -3.79 23.41 45.69
C PRO A 508 -4.25 24.01 47.03
N THR A 509 -5.56 24.17 47.20
CA THR A 509 -6.20 24.56 48.48
C THR A 509 -6.07 23.43 49.49
N ARG A 510 -5.12 23.56 50.44
CA ARG A 510 -4.79 22.55 51.45
C ARG A 510 -5.31 22.95 52.82
N VAL A 511 -6.27 22.19 53.35
CA VAL A 511 -6.81 22.33 54.71
C VAL A 511 -6.08 21.34 55.63
N SER A 512 -5.65 21.74 56.83
CA SER A 512 -5.09 20.78 57.80
C SER A 512 -6.22 20.02 58.51
N LEU A 513 -6.09 18.70 58.67
CA LEU A 513 -7.10 17.88 59.33
C LEU A 513 -7.03 17.90 60.87
N GLY A 514 -6.02 18.52 61.47
CA GLY A 514 -5.92 18.65 62.94
C GLY A 514 -5.77 17.34 63.71
N LEU A 515 -5.46 16.21 63.05
CA LEU A 515 -5.48 14.85 63.63
C LEU A 515 -4.43 14.60 64.74
N GLY A 516 -3.69 15.61 65.20
CA GLY A 516 -2.65 15.46 66.21
C GLY A 516 -3.15 14.79 67.49
N GLY A 517 -4.31 15.19 68.02
CA GLY A 517 -4.90 14.56 69.22
C GLY A 517 -5.28 13.08 69.01
N LEU A 518 -5.78 12.73 67.82
CA LEU A 518 -6.08 11.33 67.47
C LEU A 518 -4.80 10.50 67.31
N VAL A 519 -3.74 11.06 66.73
CA VAL A 519 -2.41 10.43 66.66
C VAL A 519 -1.80 10.31 68.05
N ASP A 520 -2.00 11.29 68.93
CA ASP A 520 -1.49 11.25 70.30
C ASP A 520 -2.18 10.18 71.17
N ALA A 521 -3.42 9.81 70.84
CA ALA A 521 -4.12 8.67 71.43
C ALA A 521 -3.73 7.29 70.83
N LEU A 522 -2.98 7.23 69.72
CA LEU A 522 -2.54 5.94 69.17
C LEU A 522 -1.48 5.27 70.05
N PRO A 523 -1.45 3.92 70.10
CA PRO A 523 -0.38 3.16 70.75
C PRO A 523 1.02 3.61 70.30
N ALA A 524 1.99 3.56 71.22
CA ALA A 524 3.33 4.12 71.00
C ALA A 524 4.04 3.57 69.75
N PHE A 525 3.75 2.33 69.35
CA PHE A 525 4.30 1.69 68.14
C PHE A 525 3.70 2.20 66.82
N LEU A 526 2.57 2.92 66.85
CA LEU A 526 1.99 3.66 65.73
C LEU A 526 2.28 5.16 65.83
N ARG A 527 2.13 5.75 67.02
CA ARG A 527 2.34 7.18 67.26
C ARG A 527 3.75 7.65 66.89
N LYS A 528 4.79 6.85 67.20
CA LYS A 528 6.20 7.18 66.89
C LYS A 528 6.65 6.78 65.47
N THR A 529 5.73 6.60 64.52
CA THR A 529 6.06 6.21 63.14
C THR A 529 6.00 7.40 62.18
N ALA A 530 6.60 7.24 60.99
CA ALA A 530 6.47 8.22 59.91
C ALA A 530 5.01 8.40 59.44
N ALA A 531 4.14 7.39 59.60
CA ALA A 531 2.71 7.57 59.43
C ALA A 531 2.07 8.37 60.57
N GLY A 532 2.50 8.19 61.83
CA GLY A 532 2.08 9.05 62.95
C GLY A 532 2.37 10.52 62.68
N ASP A 533 3.62 10.86 62.36
CA ASP A 533 4.03 12.23 62.00
C ASP A 533 3.30 12.75 60.75
N GLY A 534 3.11 11.89 59.73
CA GLY A 534 2.39 12.21 58.50
C GLY A 534 0.89 12.45 58.71
N LEU A 535 0.25 11.72 59.63
CA LEU A 535 -1.14 11.92 60.04
C LEU A 535 -1.29 13.18 60.91
N ARG A 536 -0.36 13.41 61.85
CA ARG A 536 -0.29 14.63 62.69
C ARG A 536 -0.20 15.89 61.83
N THR A 537 0.46 15.81 60.68
CA THR A 537 0.64 16.92 59.73
C THR A 537 -0.26 16.82 58.49
N ALA A 538 -1.24 15.92 58.47
CA ALA A 538 -2.08 15.65 57.31
C ALA A 538 -2.80 16.91 56.81
N ARG A 539 -2.74 17.12 55.49
CA ARG A 539 -3.46 18.19 54.79
C ARG A 539 -4.32 17.57 53.69
N VAL A 540 -5.60 17.92 53.67
CA VAL A 540 -6.52 17.52 52.61
C VAL A 540 -6.62 18.60 51.53
N THR A 541 -6.60 18.20 50.27
CA THR A 541 -7.10 19.07 49.18
C THR A 541 -8.54 18.72 48.85
N LEU A 542 -9.46 19.66 49.10
CA LEU A 542 -10.89 19.47 48.81
C LEU A 542 -11.22 19.66 47.31
N ALA A 543 -10.39 20.40 46.58
CA ALA A 543 -10.53 20.59 45.15
C ALA A 543 -9.86 19.46 44.34
N PRO A 544 -10.40 19.06 43.17
CA PRO A 544 -9.71 18.15 42.25
C PRO A 544 -8.43 18.81 41.72
N SER A 545 -7.39 18.02 41.45
CA SER A 545 -6.14 18.46 40.83
C SER A 545 -6.31 18.88 39.36
N SER A 546 -7.26 18.27 38.64
CA SER A 546 -7.76 18.81 37.37
C SER A 546 -9.20 18.35 37.09
N LEU A 547 -9.94 19.19 36.37
CA LEU A 547 -11.25 18.90 35.81
C LEU A 547 -11.25 19.28 34.33
N ARG A 548 -11.49 18.28 33.47
CA ARG A 548 -11.49 18.36 32.01
C ARG A 548 -12.90 18.04 31.51
N LEU A 549 -13.52 18.94 30.78
CA LEU A 549 -14.77 18.68 30.07
C LEU A 549 -14.55 18.98 28.59
N SER A 550 -15.17 18.21 27.69
CA SER A 550 -15.24 18.57 26.27
C SER A 550 -16.57 18.15 25.64
N SER A 551 -16.96 18.88 24.60
CA SER A 551 -18.16 18.64 23.81
C SER A 551 -17.87 18.98 22.35
N GLY A 552 -18.02 18.01 21.45
CA GLY A 552 -17.68 18.12 20.03
C GLY A 552 -18.83 17.66 19.15
N LEU A 553 -19.37 18.55 18.32
CA LEU A 553 -20.37 18.27 17.29
C LEU A 553 -19.68 18.17 15.93
N VAL A 554 -19.75 16.99 15.31
CA VAL A 554 -19.18 16.72 13.98
C VAL A 554 -20.30 16.35 13.02
N ARG A 555 -20.46 17.13 11.94
CA ARG A 555 -21.25 16.75 10.75
C ARG A 555 -20.31 16.68 9.56
N SER A 556 -20.19 15.51 8.96
CA SER A 556 -19.48 15.31 7.69
C SER A 556 -20.40 14.58 6.72
N GLU A 557 -20.56 15.14 5.53
CA GLU A 557 -21.56 14.75 4.55
C GLU A 557 -20.90 14.75 3.18
N SER A 558 -20.85 13.58 2.53
CA SER A 558 -20.27 13.44 1.20
C SER A 558 -21.22 12.71 0.27
N GLU A 559 -21.49 13.36 -0.86
CA GLU A 559 -22.19 12.85 -2.02
C GLU A 559 -21.15 12.39 -3.06
N LEU A 560 -21.39 11.24 -3.69
CA LEU A 560 -20.60 10.72 -4.81
C LEU A 560 -21.53 10.33 -5.95
N LEU A 561 -21.24 10.90 -7.13
CA LEU A 561 -21.83 10.57 -8.42
C LEU A 561 -20.81 9.78 -9.24
N SER A 562 -21.24 8.67 -9.87
CA SER A 562 -20.41 7.89 -10.79
C SER A 562 -20.98 7.91 -12.21
N PHE A 563 -20.08 7.95 -13.20
CA PHE A 563 -20.39 7.98 -14.64
C PHE A 563 -19.74 6.77 -15.33
N SER A 564 -20.39 6.25 -16.37
CA SER A 564 -19.92 5.09 -17.15
C SER A 564 -18.92 5.45 -18.27
N VAL A 565 -18.90 6.71 -18.68
CA VAL A 565 -18.08 7.25 -19.78
C VAL A 565 -17.45 8.59 -19.39
N PRO A 566 -16.29 8.97 -19.93
CA PRO A 566 -15.54 10.18 -19.55
C PRO A 566 -16.11 11.49 -20.11
N VAL A 567 -17.07 11.42 -21.04
CA VAL A 567 -17.80 12.58 -21.59
C VAL A 567 -19.12 12.79 -20.85
N VAL A 568 -19.59 14.04 -20.81
CA VAL A 568 -20.94 14.37 -20.35
C VAL A 568 -21.97 13.91 -21.40
N THR A 569 -22.95 13.10 -20.98
CA THR A 569 -24.02 12.59 -21.86
C THR A 569 -25.41 12.94 -21.33
N ALA A 570 -26.41 13.00 -22.22
CA ALA A 570 -27.81 13.12 -21.83
C ALA A 570 -28.38 11.86 -21.14
N LEU A 571 -27.60 10.76 -21.10
CA LEU A 571 -27.95 9.49 -20.48
C LEU A 571 -27.15 9.24 -19.18
N ASP A 572 -26.50 10.27 -18.62
CA ASP A 572 -25.72 10.23 -17.38
C ASP A 572 -26.62 9.92 -16.16
N THR A 573 -26.99 8.66 -16.00
CA THR A 573 -27.77 8.13 -14.87
C THR A 573 -26.89 7.99 -13.62
N ALA A 574 -26.50 9.15 -13.07
CA ALA A 574 -25.60 9.24 -11.92
C ALA A 574 -26.17 8.50 -10.70
N ARG A 575 -25.55 7.38 -10.33
CA ARG A 575 -25.87 6.66 -9.10
C ARG A 575 -25.34 7.47 -7.91
N VAL A 576 -26.23 8.20 -7.26
CA VAL A 576 -25.92 8.97 -6.04
C VAL A 576 -25.61 8.01 -4.89
N VAL A 577 -24.43 8.15 -4.30
CA VAL A 577 -24.03 7.47 -3.06
C VAL A 577 -23.76 8.52 -1.99
N ASN A 578 -24.67 8.60 -1.02
CA ASN A 578 -24.59 9.54 0.09
C ASN A 578 -23.98 8.88 1.33
N SER A 579 -23.02 9.57 1.95
CA SER A 579 -22.44 9.20 3.24
C SER A 579 -22.63 10.36 4.22
N LEU A 580 -23.26 10.08 5.36
CA LEU A 580 -23.45 11.05 6.43
C LEU A 580 -22.88 10.48 7.74
N THR A 581 -22.05 11.29 8.39
CA THR A 581 -21.67 11.18 9.79
C THR A 581 -22.20 12.42 10.50
N HIS A 582 -23.03 12.26 11.52
CA HIS A 582 -23.50 13.37 12.34
C HIS A 582 -23.49 12.92 13.80
N THR A 583 -22.47 13.31 14.56
CA THR A 583 -22.23 12.79 15.91
C THR A 583 -21.93 13.92 16.90
N TRP A 584 -22.35 13.71 18.14
CA TRP A 584 -22.07 14.61 19.25
C TRP A 584 -21.32 13.83 20.35
N ARG A 585 -20.04 14.15 20.54
CA ARG A 585 -19.14 13.49 21.47
C ARG A 585 -18.89 14.38 22.67
N ASN A 586 -19.24 13.90 23.85
CA ASN A 586 -18.94 14.55 25.12
C ASN A 586 -17.88 13.74 25.89
N SER A 587 -17.06 14.42 26.69
CA SER A 587 -16.21 13.78 27.69
C SER A 587 -16.11 14.58 28.98
N ALA A 588 -15.92 13.88 30.08
CA ALA A 588 -15.69 14.44 31.40
C ALA A 588 -14.58 13.63 32.09
N GLY A 589 -13.54 14.32 32.53
CA GLY A 589 -12.35 13.75 33.16
C GLY A 589 -12.00 14.49 34.43
N VAL A 590 -11.89 13.77 35.54
CA VAL A 590 -11.50 14.34 36.84
C VAL A 590 -10.27 13.62 37.37
N SER A 591 -9.36 14.37 37.99
CA SER A 591 -8.24 13.82 38.75
C SER A 591 -8.15 14.53 40.09
N TRP A 592 -7.99 13.79 41.19
CA TRP A 592 -8.00 14.31 42.55
C TRP A 592 -6.94 13.59 43.39
N ASP A 593 -6.20 14.33 44.22
CA ASP A 593 -5.22 13.79 45.15
C ASP A 593 -5.50 14.31 46.56
N PRO A 594 -6.60 13.87 47.20
CA PRO A 594 -7.06 14.42 48.47
C PRO A 594 -6.03 14.38 49.59
N LEU A 595 -5.04 13.46 49.58
CA LEU A 595 -4.17 13.20 50.73
C LEU A 595 -2.66 13.17 50.41
N GLY A 596 -2.22 13.38 49.16
CA GLY A 596 -0.82 13.22 48.73
C GLY A 596 -0.34 11.75 48.68
N MET A 597 -1.19 10.82 49.11
CA MET A 597 -0.97 9.37 49.10
C MET A 597 -2.14 8.60 48.46
N LEU A 598 -3.25 9.29 48.14
CA LEU A 598 -4.45 8.72 47.55
C LEU A 598 -4.75 9.50 46.27
N ASN A 599 -4.40 8.92 45.13
CA ASN A 599 -4.76 9.44 43.82
C ASN A 599 -6.08 8.79 43.36
N LEU A 600 -6.99 9.61 42.85
CA LEU A 600 -8.27 9.23 42.28
C LEU A 600 -8.39 9.85 40.89
N GLY A 601 -8.89 9.08 39.92
CA GLY A 601 -9.16 9.57 38.58
C GLY A 601 -10.34 8.86 37.94
N ALA A 602 -11.12 9.58 37.15
CA ALA A 602 -12.19 9.02 36.32
C ALA A 602 -12.29 9.80 35.00
N ASP A 603 -12.29 9.09 33.88
CA ASP A 603 -12.46 9.62 32.53
C ASP A 603 -13.64 8.92 31.85
N LEU A 604 -14.71 9.67 31.59
CA LEU A 604 -15.91 9.27 30.88
C LEU A 604 -15.93 9.94 29.50
N ALA A 605 -16.33 9.20 28.47
CA ALA A 605 -16.73 9.74 27.19
C ALA A 605 -17.99 9.05 26.65
N SER A 606 -18.86 9.82 26.01
CA SER A 606 -20.08 9.35 25.34
C SER A 606 -20.13 9.97 23.95
N THR A 607 -20.40 9.15 22.93
CA THR A 607 -20.62 9.57 21.55
C THR A 607 -22.05 9.23 21.16
N ARG A 608 -22.84 10.26 20.91
CA ARG A 608 -24.21 10.13 20.42
C ARG A 608 -24.25 10.29 18.90
N ASP A 609 -25.10 9.50 18.25
CA ASP A 609 -25.38 9.59 16.82
C ASP A 609 -26.66 10.44 16.62
N LEU A 610 -26.52 11.54 15.90
CA LEU A 610 -27.60 12.49 15.63
C LEU A 610 -28.30 12.22 14.30
N ARG A 611 -27.82 11.25 13.49
CA ARG A 611 -28.43 10.91 12.21
C ARG A 611 -29.87 10.45 12.40
N GLN A 612 -30.73 10.79 11.46
CA GLN A 612 -32.10 10.28 11.38
C GLN A 612 -32.08 9.03 10.50
N TYR A 613 -32.76 7.97 10.94
CA TYR A 613 -32.78 6.68 10.26
C TYR A 613 -34.17 6.45 9.65
N PRO A 614 -34.29 5.87 8.44
CA PRO A 614 -35.59 5.56 7.85
C PRO A 614 -36.36 4.51 8.67
N ASP A 615 -37.63 4.83 8.95
CA ASP A 615 -38.59 3.94 9.65
C ASP A 615 -38.94 2.67 8.86
N SER A 616 -38.49 2.56 7.61
CA SER A 616 -38.57 1.34 6.80
C SER A 616 -37.75 0.16 7.33
N THR A 617 -36.93 0.38 8.38
CA THR A 617 -36.15 -0.68 9.04
C THR A 617 -36.52 -0.78 10.51
N ALA A 618 -36.56 -2.01 11.05
CA ALA A 618 -36.83 -2.23 12.49
C ALA A 618 -35.79 -1.53 13.38
N LEU A 619 -34.52 -1.55 12.96
CA LEU A 619 -33.42 -0.87 13.64
C LEU A 619 -33.53 0.66 13.56
N GLY A 620 -34.00 1.21 12.44
CA GLY A 620 -34.25 2.65 12.28
C GLY A 620 -35.35 3.15 13.22
N ARG A 621 -36.50 2.46 13.26
CA ARG A 621 -37.59 2.77 14.21
C ARG A 621 -37.14 2.70 15.66
N LEU A 622 -36.35 1.67 16.02
CA LEU A 622 -35.82 1.53 17.38
C LEU A 622 -34.79 2.61 17.71
N ALA A 623 -33.89 2.95 16.79
CA ALA A 623 -32.96 4.06 16.94
C ALA A 623 -33.70 5.40 17.07
N GLN A 624 -34.82 5.58 16.37
CA GLN A 624 -35.66 6.77 16.49
C GLN A 624 -36.38 6.85 17.85
N ALA A 625 -36.77 5.71 18.45
CA ALA A 625 -37.34 5.64 19.79
C ALA A 625 -36.31 5.85 20.91
N GLU A 626 -35.08 5.35 20.75
CA GLU A 626 -33.96 5.49 21.70
C GLU A 626 -33.30 6.90 21.70
N ARG A 627 -33.87 7.87 20.95
CA ARG A 627 -33.42 9.26 20.99
C ARG A 627 -33.78 9.90 22.32
N ARG A 628 -32.88 10.73 22.85
CA ARG A 628 -33.13 11.52 24.06
C ARG A 628 -33.05 13.01 23.73
N SER A 629 -33.71 13.84 24.52
CA SER A 629 -33.60 15.29 24.45
C SER A 629 -32.83 15.85 25.65
N PHE A 630 -32.21 17.01 25.46
CA PHE A 630 -31.54 17.77 26.51
C PHE A 630 -31.82 19.25 26.29
N LEU A 631 -32.36 19.95 27.30
CA LEU A 631 -32.81 21.35 27.19
C LEU A 631 -33.72 21.62 25.97
N GLY A 632 -34.58 20.64 25.62
CA GLY A 632 -35.48 20.70 24.47
C GLY A 632 -34.84 20.40 23.11
N MET A 633 -33.51 20.22 23.05
CA MET A 633 -32.79 19.84 21.83
C MET A 633 -32.70 18.32 21.72
N ASP A 634 -32.93 17.76 20.52
CA ASP A 634 -32.70 16.35 20.22
C ASP A 634 -31.19 16.05 20.24
N VAL A 635 -30.75 15.18 21.17
CA VAL A 635 -29.36 14.73 21.30
C VAL A 635 -29.14 13.33 20.75
N GLY A 636 -30.08 12.81 19.95
CA GLY A 636 -29.97 11.54 19.24
C GLY A 636 -29.78 10.34 20.17
N VAL A 637 -29.12 9.31 19.64
CA VAL A 637 -28.99 7.98 20.25
C VAL A 637 -27.59 7.81 20.85
N GLU A 638 -27.43 7.17 22.02
CA GLU A 638 -26.08 6.79 22.47
C GLU A 638 -25.53 5.66 21.60
N ARG A 639 -24.36 5.88 20.98
CA ARG A 639 -23.70 4.87 20.14
C ARG A 639 -22.51 4.24 20.86
N ASP A 640 -21.61 5.07 21.40
CA ASP A 640 -20.41 4.60 22.08
C ASP A 640 -20.31 5.24 23.48
N ARG A 641 -20.03 4.46 24.53
CA ARG A 641 -19.78 4.97 25.89
C ARG A 641 -18.54 4.29 26.45
N SER A 642 -17.56 5.06 26.93
CA SER A 642 -16.34 4.54 27.57
C SER A 642 -16.11 5.20 28.92
N LEU A 643 -15.94 4.39 29.97
CA LEU A 643 -15.59 4.84 31.32
C LEU A 643 -14.28 4.19 31.75
N THR A 644 -13.31 4.98 32.19
CA THR A 644 -12.08 4.50 32.83
C THR A 644 -12.00 5.11 34.22
N THR A 645 -11.62 4.33 35.24
CA THR A 645 -11.33 4.86 36.58
C THR A 645 -9.99 4.37 37.10
N THR A 646 -9.40 5.11 38.03
CA THR A 646 -8.12 4.80 38.68
C THR A 646 -8.18 5.20 40.16
N LEU A 647 -7.65 4.33 41.03
CA LEU A 647 -7.44 4.58 42.46
C LEU A 647 -6.05 4.05 42.81
N GLY A 648 -5.16 4.93 43.27
CA GLY A 648 -3.81 4.61 43.71
C GLY A 648 -3.59 5.06 45.15
N LEU A 649 -3.43 4.12 46.07
CA LEU A 649 -3.19 4.33 47.50
C LEU A 649 -1.75 3.91 47.84
N THR A 650 -0.92 4.86 48.30
CA THR A 650 0.54 4.72 48.51
C THR A 650 1.00 5.28 49.87
N PRO A 651 0.44 4.80 51.00
CA PRO A 651 0.67 5.39 52.31
C PRO A 651 2.10 5.12 52.83
N ARG A 652 2.72 6.13 53.43
CA ARG A 652 4.10 6.05 53.93
C ARG A 652 4.12 5.59 55.39
N LEU A 653 3.87 4.30 55.61
CA LEU A 653 3.73 3.71 56.95
C LEU A 653 4.99 3.89 57.81
N THR A 654 6.16 3.54 57.25
CA THR A 654 7.46 3.74 57.91
C THR A 654 8.50 4.21 56.88
N ARG A 655 9.72 4.53 57.32
CA ARG A 655 10.84 4.78 56.39
C ARG A 655 11.20 3.53 55.58
N TRP A 656 10.94 2.34 56.14
CA TRP A 656 11.33 1.04 55.61
C TRP A 656 10.25 0.27 54.85
N LEU A 657 8.96 0.56 55.07
CA LEU A 657 7.82 -0.12 54.43
C LEU A 657 7.00 0.86 53.59
N ARG A 658 6.93 0.61 52.28
CA ARG A 658 6.21 1.44 51.30
C ARG A 658 5.19 0.57 50.55
N PRO A 659 4.01 0.30 51.14
CA PRO A 659 2.95 -0.43 50.48
C PRO A 659 2.31 0.42 49.37
N ARG A 660 1.76 -0.26 48.36
CA ARG A 660 0.90 0.34 47.32
C ARG A 660 -0.29 -0.57 47.03
N TYR A 661 -1.44 0.04 46.82
CA TYR A 661 -2.60 -0.57 46.18
C TYR A 661 -3.01 0.30 45.00
N ILE A 662 -3.05 -0.28 43.80
CA ILE A 662 -3.43 0.43 42.58
C ILE A 662 -4.51 -0.38 41.88
N THR A 663 -5.71 0.18 41.69
CA THR A 663 -6.78 -0.45 40.91
C THR A 663 -7.28 0.50 39.83
N SER A 664 -7.64 -0.07 38.69
CA SER A 664 -8.19 0.68 37.55
C SER A 664 -9.30 -0.11 36.87
N SER A 665 -10.44 0.53 36.62
CA SER A 665 -11.52 -0.05 35.81
C SER A 665 -11.49 0.49 34.39
N GLY A 666 -12.01 -0.30 33.46
CA GLY A 666 -12.34 0.13 32.11
C GLY A 666 -13.66 -0.51 31.65
N PHE A 667 -14.52 0.28 31.04
CA PHE A 667 -15.78 -0.15 30.46
C PHE A 667 -15.97 0.48 29.08
N ILE A 668 -16.48 -0.30 28.12
CA ILE A 668 -16.81 0.16 26.78
C ILE A 668 -18.15 -0.45 26.35
N LEU A 669 -19.10 0.40 25.95
CA LEU A 669 -20.32 0.06 25.23
C LEU A 669 -20.21 0.57 23.79
N SER A 670 -20.63 -0.26 22.83
CA SER A 670 -20.67 0.04 21.40
C SER A 670 -21.95 -0.52 20.79
N ARG A 671 -22.83 0.34 20.28
CA ARG A 671 -24.12 -0.01 19.65
C ARG A 671 -24.02 0.05 18.12
N SER A 672 -24.49 -1.00 17.44
CA SER A 672 -24.70 -0.94 15.98
C SER A 672 -26.04 -0.31 15.65
N LEU A 673 -26.02 0.65 14.73
CA LEU A 673 -27.21 1.37 14.24
C LEU A 673 -27.52 1.09 12.77
N THR A 674 -26.78 0.16 12.12
CA THR A 674 -26.98 -0.19 10.69
C THR A 674 -26.72 -1.65 10.31
N SER A 675 -25.96 -2.43 11.09
CA SER A 675 -25.39 -3.71 10.61
C SER A 675 -25.88 -4.98 11.33
N ARG A 676 -26.73 -4.84 12.34
CA ARG A 676 -27.21 -5.95 13.18
C ARG A 676 -28.68 -5.74 13.54
N ASN A 677 -29.43 -6.83 13.69
CA ASN A 677 -30.83 -6.76 14.10
C ASN A 677 -30.97 -6.31 15.56
N PRO A 678 -32.09 -5.68 15.94
CA PRO A 678 -32.47 -5.48 17.34
C PRO A 678 -32.38 -6.77 18.17
N VAL A 679 -31.97 -6.62 19.43
CA VAL A 679 -32.00 -7.66 20.46
C VAL A 679 -33.32 -7.53 21.24
N ARG A 680 -33.77 -8.59 21.91
CA ARG A 680 -34.86 -8.53 22.89
C ARG A 680 -34.30 -8.65 24.30
N GLU A 681 -34.93 -7.95 25.24
CA GLU A 681 -34.60 -8.00 26.67
C GLU A 681 -34.91 -9.40 27.24
N ASP A 682 -36.16 -9.84 27.12
CA ASP A 682 -36.57 -11.21 27.42
C ASP A 682 -36.44 -12.15 26.20
N GLY A 683 -36.18 -13.42 26.47
CA GLY A 683 -36.20 -14.50 25.46
C GLY A 683 -37.59 -14.87 24.93
N ASP A 684 -38.66 -14.23 25.42
CA ASP A 684 -40.04 -14.44 24.99
C ASP A 684 -40.51 -13.34 24.00
N SER A 685 -41.53 -13.68 23.24
CA SER A 685 -42.29 -12.86 22.29
C SER A 685 -42.69 -11.47 22.80
N ALA A 686 -42.90 -11.30 24.11
CA ALA A 686 -43.34 -10.06 24.75
C ALA A 686 -42.22 -9.06 25.10
N GLY A 687 -40.96 -9.50 25.15
CA GLY A 687 -39.84 -8.67 25.62
C GLY A 687 -39.56 -7.43 24.77
N ALA A 688 -39.15 -6.34 25.42
CA ALA A 688 -38.82 -5.07 24.75
C ALA A 688 -37.61 -5.21 23.81
N PHE A 689 -37.54 -4.37 22.77
CA PHE A 689 -36.42 -4.35 21.83
C PHE A 689 -35.31 -3.38 22.27
N ILE A 690 -34.07 -3.85 22.27
CA ILE A 690 -32.87 -3.09 22.64
C ILE A 690 -31.92 -2.99 21.44
N LEU A 691 -31.23 -1.86 21.29
CA LEU A 691 -30.24 -1.66 20.24
C LEU A 691 -29.06 -2.64 20.40
N PRO A 692 -28.62 -3.32 19.32
CA PRO A 692 -27.62 -4.37 19.41
C PRO A 692 -26.27 -3.81 19.87
N GLN A 693 -25.90 -4.16 21.10
CA GLN A 693 -24.77 -3.58 21.82
C GLN A 693 -23.73 -4.63 22.21
N THR A 694 -22.45 -4.27 22.04
CA THR A 694 -21.30 -5.03 22.55
C THR A 694 -20.78 -4.31 23.79
N LEU A 695 -20.65 -5.04 24.90
CA LEU A 695 -20.20 -4.52 26.20
C LEU A 695 -18.87 -5.17 26.59
N ASN A 696 -17.91 -4.35 27.02
CA ASN A 696 -16.63 -4.79 27.55
C ASN A 696 -16.45 -4.22 28.95
N LYS A 697 -15.96 -5.06 29.87
CA LYS A 697 -15.70 -4.75 31.28
C LYS A 697 -14.32 -5.25 31.63
N THR A 698 -13.46 -4.41 32.21
CA THR A 698 -12.13 -4.79 32.67
C THR A 698 -11.80 -4.13 34.00
N ARG A 699 -11.02 -4.83 34.84
CA ARG A 699 -10.44 -4.25 36.05
C ARG A 699 -9.08 -4.86 36.33
N THR A 700 -8.09 -4.01 36.58
CA THR A 700 -6.79 -4.37 37.15
C THR A 700 -6.75 -3.96 38.62
N SER A 701 -6.09 -4.76 39.45
CA SER A 701 -5.79 -4.52 40.86
C SER A 701 -4.39 -5.04 41.16
N GLU A 702 -3.47 -4.17 41.56
CA GLU A 702 -2.13 -4.47 42.05
C GLU A 702 -2.05 -4.19 43.54
N VAL A 703 -1.61 -5.18 44.33
CA VAL A 703 -1.17 -5.01 45.71
C VAL A 703 0.34 -5.23 45.73
N GLY A 704 1.11 -4.31 46.31
CA GLY A 704 2.56 -4.48 46.42
C GLY A 704 3.16 -3.73 47.60
N ALA A 705 4.42 -4.00 47.89
CA ALA A 705 5.21 -3.28 48.88
C ALA A 705 6.69 -3.28 48.51
N ALA A 706 7.33 -2.11 48.64
CA ALA A 706 8.78 -2.00 48.66
C ALA A 706 9.27 -1.96 50.11
N VAL A 707 10.30 -2.75 50.41
CA VAL A 707 10.89 -2.91 51.74
C VAL A 707 12.39 -2.60 51.71
N ASP A 708 12.81 -1.64 52.54
CA ASP A 708 14.18 -1.12 52.61
C ASP A 708 14.91 -1.70 53.84
N PHE A 709 15.73 -2.73 53.62
CA PHE A 709 16.50 -3.41 54.68
C PHE A 709 17.48 -2.48 55.40
N PHE A 710 18.05 -1.48 54.74
CA PHE A 710 18.94 -0.53 55.38
C PHE A 710 18.17 0.35 56.36
N ALA A 711 16.98 0.80 56.00
CA ALA A 711 16.09 1.53 56.90
C ALA A 711 15.59 0.68 58.08
N ILE A 712 15.39 -0.65 57.91
CA ILE A 712 15.12 -1.57 59.04
C ILE A 712 16.34 -1.63 59.98
N ALA A 713 17.52 -1.95 59.46
CA ALA A 713 18.73 -2.13 60.26
C ALA A 713 19.11 -0.86 61.03
N THR A 714 18.99 0.31 60.39
CA THR A 714 19.21 1.61 61.04
C THR A 714 18.25 1.84 62.21
N ALA A 715 16.98 1.45 62.07
CA ALA A 715 15.97 1.61 63.12
C ALA A 715 16.10 0.62 64.28
N LEU A 716 16.65 -0.58 64.05
CA LEU A 716 16.82 -1.61 65.09
C LEU A 716 18.19 -1.58 65.78
N PHE A 717 19.25 -1.22 65.06
CA PHE A 717 20.65 -1.33 65.54
C PHE A 717 21.41 0.01 65.54
N GLY A 718 20.80 1.10 65.09
CA GLY A 718 21.43 2.42 64.99
C GLY A 718 22.43 2.57 63.84
N ASP A 719 22.78 3.81 63.49
CA ASP A 719 23.63 4.15 62.33
C ASP A 719 25.06 3.58 62.36
N SER A 720 25.64 3.39 63.56
CA SER A 720 27.04 3.00 63.75
C SER A 720 27.29 1.48 63.64
N SER A 721 26.25 0.65 63.76
CA SER A 721 26.42 -0.80 63.89
C SER A 721 27.04 -1.46 62.64
N ALA A 722 27.66 -2.62 62.82
CA ALA A 722 28.17 -3.41 61.70
C ALA A 722 27.03 -3.89 60.78
N VAL A 723 25.86 -4.22 61.34
CA VAL A 723 24.67 -4.68 60.61
C VAL A 723 24.12 -3.56 59.72
N THR A 724 24.03 -2.34 60.25
CA THR A 724 23.59 -1.14 59.52
C THR A 724 24.59 -0.76 58.41
N ARG A 725 25.90 -0.93 58.64
CA ARG A 725 26.93 -0.74 57.60
C ARG A 725 26.93 -1.83 56.52
N ALA A 726 26.54 -3.06 56.86
CA ALA A 726 26.40 -4.15 55.90
C ALA A 726 25.13 -4.02 55.04
N SER A 727 23.99 -3.68 55.65
CA SER A 727 22.70 -3.57 54.95
C SER A 727 22.60 -2.41 53.96
N ARG A 728 23.46 -1.37 54.07
CA ARG A 728 23.67 -0.35 53.00
C ARG A 728 24.00 -0.95 51.62
N ARG A 729 24.42 -2.22 51.55
CA ARG A 729 24.72 -2.96 50.32
C ARG A 729 23.52 -3.69 49.72
N ILE A 730 22.35 -3.63 50.36
CA ILE A 730 21.12 -4.30 49.91
C ILE A 730 20.13 -3.22 49.49
N ARG A 731 19.73 -3.24 48.21
CA ARG A 731 18.70 -2.34 47.68
C ARG A 731 17.32 -2.74 48.22
N PRO A 732 16.36 -1.81 48.29
CA PRO A 732 15.00 -2.17 48.67
C PRO A 732 14.43 -3.26 47.75
N PHE A 733 13.77 -4.26 48.33
CA PHE A 733 13.09 -5.29 47.56
C PHE A 733 11.63 -4.90 47.31
N ASP A 734 11.18 -5.02 46.07
CA ASP A 734 9.79 -4.79 45.67
C ASP A 734 9.10 -6.15 45.47
N ILE A 735 7.93 -6.33 46.07
CA ILE A 735 7.02 -7.43 45.78
C ILE A 735 5.67 -6.85 45.34
N ALA A 736 5.11 -7.37 44.26
CA ALA A 736 3.79 -6.96 43.77
C ALA A 736 3.03 -8.14 43.17
N ASP A 737 1.72 -8.16 43.40
CA ASP A 737 0.78 -9.15 42.89
C ASP A 737 -0.37 -8.43 42.19
N ARG A 738 -0.46 -8.62 40.88
CA ARG A 738 -1.37 -7.90 39.98
C ARG A 738 -2.37 -8.85 39.35
N LEU A 739 -3.64 -8.66 39.67
CA LEU A 739 -4.78 -9.35 39.08
C LEU A 739 -5.45 -8.45 38.03
N THR A 740 -5.71 -8.97 36.83
CA THR A 740 -6.52 -8.32 35.81
C THR A 740 -7.64 -9.25 35.37
N ARG A 741 -8.89 -8.76 35.39
CA ARG A 741 -10.06 -9.44 34.84
C ARG A 741 -10.59 -8.67 33.65
N THR A 742 -11.04 -9.36 32.61
CA THR A 742 -11.71 -8.77 31.45
C THR A 742 -12.85 -9.69 31.02
N GLY A 743 -14.00 -9.12 30.65
CA GLY A 743 -15.19 -9.82 30.18
C GLY A 743 -15.81 -9.06 29.00
N THR A 744 -16.35 -9.80 28.04
CA THR A 744 -16.94 -9.28 26.80
C THR A 744 -18.29 -9.96 26.59
N TRP A 745 -19.34 -9.18 26.40
CA TRP A 745 -20.68 -9.63 26.01
C TRP A 745 -20.99 -9.01 24.65
N ASP A 746 -21.47 -9.81 23.71
CA ASP A 746 -21.90 -9.32 22.40
C ASP A 746 -23.41 -9.56 22.24
N LEU A 747 -24.11 -8.58 21.66
CA LEU A 747 -25.58 -8.52 21.64
C LEU A 747 -26.20 -8.57 23.06
N ALA A 748 -25.62 -7.85 24.02
CA ALA A 748 -26.03 -7.89 25.42
C ALA A 748 -27.44 -7.29 25.63
N ALA A 749 -28.33 -8.08 26.22
CA ALA A 749 -29.75 -7.76 26.45
C ALA A 749 -30.05 -6.84 27.67
N PHE A 750 -29.03 -6.36 28.38
CA PHE A 750 -29.16 -5.54 29.60
C PHE A 750 -28.50 -4.15 29.47
N ASP A 751 -28.96 -3.11 30.20
CA ASP A 751 -28.22 -1.83 30.33
C ASP A 751 -27.26 -1.89 31.52
N PRO A 752 -25.93 -1.89 31.31
CA PRO A 752 -24.95 -2.12 32.37
C PRO A 752 -24.97 -1.01 33.43
N GLY A 753 -25.45 -1.36 34.63
CA GLY A 753 -25.43 -0.48 35.81
C GLY A 753 -24.02 -0.07 36.26
N LEU A 754 -23.94 0.93 37.16
CA LEU A 754 -22.67 1.55 37.59
C LEU A 754 -21.63 0.53 38.09
N GLY A 755 -22.04 -0.50 38.84
CA GLY A 755 -21.15 -1.54 39.33
C GLY A 755 -20.49 -2.37 38.21
N PHE A 756 -21.22 -2.61 37.12
CA PHE A 756 -20.66 -3.23 35.92
C PHE A 756 -19.66 -2.29 35.24
N GLN A 757 -20.01 -1.02 35.05
CA GLN A 757 -19.14 -0.02 34.41
C GLN A 757 -17.85 0.26 35.21
N LEU A 758 -17.90 0.14 36.54
CA LEU A 758 -16.75 0.25 37.44
C LEU A 758 -15.94 -1.06 37.57
N GLY A 759 -16.25 -2.11 36.80
CA GLY A 759 -15.53 -3.38 36.85
C GLY A 759 -15.62 -4.09 38.20
N LEU A 760 -16.68 -3.84 38.98
CA LEU A 760 -16.89 -4.50 40.26
C LEU A 760 -17.35 -5.97 40.04
N GLY A 761 -17.12 -6.80 41.06
CA GLY A 761 -17.46 -8.22 41.07
C GLY A 761 -16.27 -9.16 41.27
N GLY A 762 -16.60 -10.43 41.50
CA GLY A 762 -15.70 -11.57 41.58
C GLY A 762 -15.13 -11.99 40.22
N ARG A 763 -14.85 -13.29 40.06
CA ARG A 763 -14.53 -13.87 38.74
C ARG A 763 -15.80 -14.14 37.95
N ASP A 764 -16.84 -14.56 38.64
CA ASP A 764 -18.02 -15.13 38.00
C ASP A 764 -18.94 -14.01 37.45
N ASP A 765 -18.91 -12.81 38.04
CA ASP A 765 -19.43 -11.53 37.48
C ASP A 765 -18.72 -11.02 36.20
N TYR A 766 -17.73 -11.78 35.71
CA TYR A 766 -17.07 -11.58 34.41
C TYR A 766 -17.38 -12.72 33.43
N LEU A 767 -18.06 -13.78 33.88
CA LEU A 767 -18.53 -14.91 33.08
C LEU A 767 -20.04 -14.80 32.80
N VAL A 768 -20.81 -14.39 33.81
CA VAL A 768 -22.27 -14.23 33.74
C VAL A 768 -22.65 -12.90 34.40
N HIS A 769 -23.61 -12.18 33.84
CA HIS A 769 -24.21 -11.00 34.46
C HIS A 769 -25.68 -10.91 34.05
N GLU A 770 -26.59 -10.75 35.03
CA GLU A 770 -28.04 -10.65 34.80
C GLU A 770 -28.58 -11.79 33.90
N GLY A 771 -28.11 -13.01 34.16
CA GLY A 771 -28.41 -14.22 33.38
C GLY A 771 -27.56 -14.39 32.11
N GLU A 772 -27.08 -13.30 31.50
CA GLU A 772 -26.35 -13.34 30.23
C GLU A 772 -24.88 -13.75 30.36
N GLN A 773 -24.46 -14.68 29.52
CA GLN A 773 -23.10 -15.22 29.50
C GLN A 773 -22.19 -14.39 28.58
N ALA A 774 -21.03 -13.99 29.09
CA ALA A 774 -19.98 -13.37 28.29
C ALA A 774 -19.60 -14.27 27.09
N ILE A 775 -19.36 -13.70 25.90
CA ILE A 775 -18.80 -14.44 24.76
C ILE A 775 -17.34 -14.84 25.03
N ALA A 776 -16.61 -13.99 25.74
CA ALA A 776 -15.26 -14.28 26.20
C ALA A 776 -14.94 -13.57 27.51
N ALA A 777 -14.14 -14.21 28.36
CA ALA A 777 -13.58 -13.60 29.56
C ALA A 777 -12.13 -14.06 29.79
N SER A 778 -11.38 -13.32 30.61
CA SER A 778 -10.05 -13.73 31.03
C SER A 778 -9.70 -13.20 32.41
N GLU A 779 -9.00 -14.02 33.18
CA GLU A 779 -8.32 -13.64 34.40
C GLU A 779 -6.81 -13.83 34.21
N VAL A 780 -6.02 -12.80 34.50
CA VAL A 780 -4.55 -12.79 34.42
C VAL A 780 -4.01 -12.35 35.77
N LYS A 781 -3.30 -13.24 36.47
CA LYS A 781 -2.61 -12.93 37.74
C LYS A 781 -1.10 -13.00 37.53
N SER A 782 -0.40 -11.91 37.81
CA SER A 782 1.05 -11.81 37.67
C SER A 782 1.68 -11.36 38.99
N THR A 783 2.50 -12.21 39.58
CA THR A 783 3.25 -11.96 40.80
C THR A 783 4.72 -11.69 40.43
N THR A 784 5.27 -10.59 40.91
CA THR A 784 6.64 -10.14 40.65
C THR A 784 7.37 -9.86 41.96
N PHE A 785 8.64 -10.23 42.02
CA PHE A 785 9.57 -9.84 43.09
C PHE A 785 10.90 -9.40 42.47
N GLY A 786 11.52 -8.36 43.01
CA GLY A 786 12.81 -7.85 42.53
C GLY A 786 13.64 -7.26 43.67
N SER A 787 14.95 -7.49 43.64
CA SER A 787 15.92 -6.94 44.57
C SER A 787 17.30 -6.79 43.90
N GLY A 788 18.22 -6.09 44.55
CA GLY A 788 19.60 -5.98 44.10
C GLY A 788 20.59 -5.68 45.22
N PHE A 789 21.87 -5.86 44.93
CA PHE A 789 22.97 -5.80 45.89
C PHE A 789 24.14 -5.04 45.29
N ASP A 790 24.71 -4.12 46.08
CA ASP A 790 25.87 -3.29 45.74
C ASP A 790 27.06 -3.71 46.62
N LEU A 791 27.84 -4.65 46.11
CA LEU A 791 28.94 -5.31 46.79
C LEU A 791 30.27 -4.53 46.61
N PRO A 792 31.28 -4.80 47.46
CA PRO A 792 32.60 -4.17 47.35
C PRO A 792 33.27 -4.35 45.97
N PHE A 793 34.28 -3.52 45.70
CA PHE A 793 35.06 -3.49 44.45
C PHE A 793 34.27 -3.13 43.17
N GLY A 794 33.03 -2.66 43.30
CA GLY A 794 32.18 -2.28 42.16
C GLY A 794 31.38 -3.44 41.58
N LEU A 795 31.16 -4.50 42.36
CA LEU A 795 30.28 -5.62 42.00
C LEU A 795 28.82 -5.27 42.31
N THR A 796 27.96 -5.44 41.32
CA THR A 796 26.51 -5.28 41.42
C THR A 796 25.82 -6.58 41.04
N PHE A 797 24.69 -6.89 41.67
CA PHE A 797 23.90 -8.09 41.39
C PHE A 797 22.42 -7.75 41.51
N ASN A 798 21.62 -7.98 40.46
CA ASN A 798 20.16 -7.83 40.51
C ASN A 798 19.51 -9.20 40.31
N LEU A 799 18.46 -9.47 41.09
CA LEU A 799 17.73 -10.73 41.06
C LEU A 799 16.22 -10.46 41.04
N SER A 800 15.52 -11.17 40.18
CA SER A 800 14.09 -10.99 39.94
C SER A 800 13.38 -12.34 39.73
N TYR A 801 12.12 -12.36 40.13
CA TYR A 801 11.18 -13.46 39.99
C TYR A 801 9.92 -12.92 39.32
N GLN A 802 9.41 -13.63 38.31
CA GLN A 802 8.12 -13.32 37.71
C GLN A 802 7.31 -14.60 37.53
N ARG A 803 6.05 -14.59 37.95
CA ARG A 803 5.10 -15.68 37.75
C ARG A 803 3.82 -15.12 37.17
N THR A 804 3.37 -15.64 36.05
CA THR A 804 2.10 -15.27 35.43
C THR A 804 1.23 -16.51 35.27
N ARG A 805 0.00 -16.43 35.76
CA ARG A 805 -1.09 -17.38 35.50
C ARG A 805 -2.15 -16.65 34.68
N SER A 806 -2.71 -17.28 33.67
CA SER A 806 -3.96 -16.78 33.08
C SER A 806 -4.91 -17.89 32.66
N ALA A 807 -6.20 -17.65 32.91
CA ALA A 807 -7.30 -18.46 32.41
C ALA A 807 -8.10 -17.62 31.40
N ARG A 808 -8.35 -18.17 30.22
CA ARG A 808 -9.18 -17.56 29.18
C ARG A 808 -10.41 -18.45 28.97
N TYR A 809 -11.57 -17.85 29.07
CA TYR A 809 -12.88 -18.48 28.97
C TYR A 809 -13.50 -18.06 27.64
N GLN A 810 -13.95 -19.01 26.83
CA GLN A 810 -14.62 -18.76 25.55
C GLN A 810 -15.96 -19.50 25.52
N ARG A 811 -17.06 -18.81 25.22
CA ARG A 811 -18.42 -19.36 25.20
C ARG A 811 -18.60 -20.30 24.00
N SER A 812 -19.07 -21.52 24.25
CA SER A 812 -19.43 -22.50 23.24
C SER A 812 -20.58 -23.37 23.75
N ALA A 813 -21.65 -23.51 22.96
CA ALA A 813 -22.83 -24.33 23.28
C ALA A 813 -23.38 -24.11 24.72
N GLY A 814 -23.42 -22.85 25.19
CA GLY A 814 -23.91 -22.50 26.53
C GLY A 814 -22.93 -22.79 27.69
N THR A 815 -21.71 -23.23 27.39
CA THR A 815 -20.64 -23.52 28.39
C THR A 815 -19.37 -22.71 28.08
N PHE A 816 -18.38 -22.75 28.97
CA PHE A 816 -17.09 -22.08 28.78
C PHE A 816 -15.95 -23.08 28.57
N PHE A 817 -15.32 -23.02 27.40
CA PHE A 817 -14.01 -23.64 27.19
C PHE A 817 -12.93 -22.80 27.88
N VAL A 818 -12.12 -23.42 28.74
CA VAL A 818 -11.10 -22.74 29.55
C VAL A 818 -9.70 -23.10 29.08
N THR A 819 -9.02 -22.18 28.41
CA THR A 819 -7.58 -22.29 28.13
C THR A 819 -6.81 -21.76 29.33
N GLN A 820 -5.99 -22.60 29.98
CA GLN A 820 -5.14 -22.20 31.11
C GLN A 820 -3.69 -22.06 30.66
N SER A 821 -2.98 -21.06 31.17
CA SER A 821 -1.55 -20.89 30.94
C SER A 821 -0.81 -20.46 32.19
N PHE A 822 0.38 -21.00 32.35
CA PHE A 822 1.31 -20.77 33.44
C PHE A 822 2.66 -20.40 32.85
N GLN A 823 3.30 -19.35 33.36
CA GLN A 823 4.68 -18.96 33.04
C GLN A 823 5.40 -18.57 34.33
N GLN A 824 6.64 -19.01 34.48
CA GLN A 824 7.50 -18.66 35.62
C GLN A 824 8.92 -18.38 35.13
N GLU A 825 9.48 -17.25 35.53
CA GLU A 825 10.86 -16.85 35.25
C GLU A 825 11.64 -16.82 36.56
N TRP A 826 12.46 -17.85 36.77
CA TRP A 826 13.31 -17.99 37.94
C TRP A 826 14.45 -19.01 37.69
N PRO A 827 15.71 -18.68 38.03
CA PRO A 827 16.21 -17.34 38.38
C PRO A 827 16.27 -16.42 37.14
N ARG A 828 16.02 -15.12 37.32
CA ARG A 828 16.23 -14.09 36.30
C ARG A 828 16.98 -12.90 36.90
N GLY A 829 18.10 -12.52 36.32
CA GLY A 829 18.92 -11.44 36.89
C GLY A 829 20.21 -11.19 36.13
N ASN A 830 21.07 -10.35 36.71
CA ASN A 830 22.40 -10.10 36.19
C ASN A 830 23.42 -9.80 37.29
N ALA A 831 24.65 -10.24 37.09
CA ALA A 831 25.83 -9.83 37.84
C ALA A 831 26.67 -8.86 36.98
N ARG A 832 27.27 -7.82 37.57
CA ARG A 832 28.26 -6.98 36.89
C ARG A 832 29.28 -6.37 37.85
N LEU A 833 30.55 -6.70 37.65
CA LEU A 833 31.71 -6.08 38.28
C LEU A 833 32.25 -4.97 37.36
N VAL A 834 32.34 -3.73 37.85
CA VAL A 834 32.98 -2.61 37.15
C VAL A 834 34.06 -2.01 38.03
N ARG A 835 35.33 -2.10 37.61
CA ARG A 835 36.50 -1.68 38.39
C ARG A 835 37.46 -0.83 37.57
N THR A 836 37.70 0.39 38.02
CA THR A 836 38.78 1.25 37.51
C THR A 836 40.12 0.83 38.10
N LEU A 837 41.17 0.77 37.26
CA LEU A 837 42.51 0.37 37.66
C LEU A 837 43.46 1.58 37.69
N ARG A 838 44.06 1.84 38.86
CA ARG A 838 44.94 3.01 39.07
C ARG A 838 46.37 2.83 38.55
N LYS A 839 46.83 1.61 38.29
CA LYS A 839 48.12 1.28 37.67
C LYS A 839 47.93 0.21 36.58
N GLY A 840 48.88 0.08 35.66
CA GLY A 840 48.84 -0.87 34.53
C GLY A 840 48.24 -0.27 33.23
N PRO A 841 48.24 -1.03 32.11
CA PRO A 841 47.80 -0.55 30.80
C PRO A 841 46.26 -0.49 30.66
N VAL A 842 45.53 -1.28 31.44
CA VAL A 842 44.06 -1.25 31.49
C VAL A 842 43.59 -0.09 32.36
N ALA A 843 42.59 0.66 31.90
CA ALA A 843 41.94 1.74 32.64
C ALA A 843 40.68 1.24 33.37
N LEU A 844 39.86 0.44 32.68
CA LEU A 844 38.59 -0.08 33.17
C LEU A 844 38.46 -1.57 32.85
N VAL A 845 38.10 -2.36 33.86
CA VAL A 845 37.65 -3.74 33.73
C VAL A 845 36.16 -3.78 34.02
N SER A 846 35.36 -4.31 33.11
CA SER A 846 33.93 -4.54 33.31
C SER A 846 33.56 -5.96 32.89
N VAL A 847 33.21 -6.80 33.86
CA VAL A 847 32.79 -8.20 33.68
C VAL A 847 31.34 -8.33 34.10
N GLY A 848 30.52 -9.05 33.35
CA GLY A 848 29.13 -9.31 33.71
C GLY A 848 28.65 -10.69 33.29
N ALA A 849 27.45 -11.04 33.75
CA ALA A 849 26.68 -12.15 33.23
C ALA A 849 25.19 -11.93 33.48
N ASN A 850 24.38 -12.06 32.43
CA ASN A 850 22.93 -12.12 32.54
C ASN A 850 22.48 -13.58 32.57
N PHE A 851 21.48 -13.90 33.37
CA PHE A 851 20.92 -15.25 33.48
C PHE A 851 19.39 -15.18 33.51
N ARG A 852 18.73 -16.09 32.79
CA ARG A 852 17.28 -16.22 32.78
C ARG A 852 16.89 -17.66 32.50
N THR A 853 16.27 -18.30 33.47
CA THR A 853 15.50 -19.54 33.28
C THR A 853 14.02 -19.18 33.25
N ALA A 854 13.30 -19.66 32.23
CA ALA A 854 11.87 -19.47 32.09
C ALA A 854 11.18 -20.77 31.68
N SER A 855 10.16 -21.17 32.45
CA SER A 855 9.27 -22.29 32.12
C SER A 855 7.86 -21.79 31.84
N GLY A 856 7.17 -22.46 30.92
CA GLY A 856 5.80 -22.19 30.56
C GLY A 856 5.04 -23.48 30.25
N ARG A 857 3.74 -23.50 30.56
CA ARG A 857 2.80 -24.59 30.27
C ARG A 857 1.46 -23.98 29.89
N THR A 858 0.90 -24.36 28.74
CA THR A 858 -0.42 -23.92 28.27
C THR A 858 -1.27 -25.14 27.95
N GLU A 859 -2.46 -25.19 28.53
CA GLU A 859 -3.43 -26.27 28.42
C GLU A 859 -4.64 -25.73 27.67
N THR A 860 -4.87 -26.27 26.47
CA THR A 860 -5.95 -25.86 25.58
C THR A 860 -7.01 -26.96 25.54
N PRO A 861 -8.30 -26.65 25.77
CA PRO A 861 -9.36 -27.64 25.67
C PRO A 861 -9.49 -28.15 24.24
N SER A 862 -9.89 -29.41 24.11
CA SER A 862 -10.08 -30.13 22.85
C SER A 862 -11.31 -31.03 22.97
N ALA A 863 -11.76 -31.62 21.87
CA ALA A 863 -12.87 -32.58 21.86
C ALA A 863 -12.50 -33.94 22.50
N GLY A 864 -11.20 -34.17 22.78
CA GLY A 864 -10.69 -35.30 23.54
C GLY A 864 -9.88 -34.84 24.75
N ALA A 865 -8.72 -35.45 24.99
CA ALA A 865 -7.80 -35.00 26.05
C ALA A 865 -7.32 -33.55 25.82
N PRO A 866 -7.12 -32.75 26.89
CA PRO A 866 -6.65 -31.37 26.76
C PRO A 866 -5.23 -31.33 26.16
N VAL A 867 -5.04 -30.44 25.18
CA VAL A 867 -3.74 -30.26 24.51
C VAL A 867 -2.83 -29.44 25.40
N VAL A 868 -1.88 -30.12 26.03
CA VAL A 868 -0.81 -29.49 26.81
C VAL A 868 0.37 -29.17 25.88
N THR A 869 0.83 -27.93 25.95
CA THR A 869 2.11 -27.49 25.39
C THR A 869 2.99 -26.96 26.51
N ALA A 870 4.28 -27.28 26.49
CA ALA A 870 5.25 -26.79 27.46
C ALA A 870 6.46 -26.18 26.75
N VAL A 871 7.09 -25.21 27.40
CA VAL A 871 8.36 -24.62 26.96
C VAL A 871 9.24 -24.43 28.19
N TYR A 872 10.42 -25.01 28.16
CA TYR A 872 11.50 -24.70 29.09
C TYR A 872 12.61 -23.97 28.34
N SER A 873 13.18 -22.92 28.93
CA SER A 873 14.30 -22.19 28.33
C SER A 873 15.27 -21.69 29.39
N ARG A 874 16.55 -21.69 29.06
CA ARG A 874 17.65 -21.22 29.90
C ARG A 874 18.64 -20.43 29.06
N ASN A 875 18.87 -19.18 29.41
CA ASN A 875 19.90 -18.32 28.82
C ASN A 875 20.93 -17.95 29.89
N LEU A 876 22.21 -18.06 29.53
CA LEU A 876 23.35 -17.53 30.28
C LEU A 876 24.26 -16.76 29.32
N THR A 877 24.41 -15.45 29.56
CA THR A 877 25.14 -14.50 28.70
C THR A 877 26.21 -13.74 29.51
N PRO A 878 27.39 -14.34 29.78
CA PRO A 878 28.57 -13.63 30.27
C PRO A 878 29.14 -12.64 29.25
N ASP A 879 29.57 -11.47 29.74
CA ASP A 879 30.24 -10.42 29.00
C ASP A 879 31.53 -9.94 29.69
N LEU A 880 32.52 -9.57 28.87
CA LEU A 880 33.81 -9.01 29.30
C LEU A 880 34.09 -7.77 28.47
N SER A 881 34.57 -6.70 29.12
CA SER A 881 35.04 -5.49 28.48
C SER A 881 36.27 -4.93 29.21
N LEU A 882 37.30 -4.60 28.44
CA LEU A 882 38.60 -4.12 28.88
C LEU A 882 38.94 -2.85 28.10
N THR A 883 38.80 -1.70 28.74
CA THR A 883 39.18 -0.41 28.17
C THR A 883 40.60 -0.07 28.61
N PHE A 884 41.50 0.13 27.67
CA PHE A 884 42.92 0.42 27.87
C PHE A 884 43.17 1.94 27.87
N ARG A 885 44.24 2.35 28.56
CA ARG A 885 44.62 3.77 28.73
C ARG A 885 45.05 4.47 27.45
N ASN A 886 45.44 3.71 26.43
CA ASN A 886 45.82 4.21 25.10
C ASN A 886 44.61 4.41 24.17
N GLY A 887 43.37 4.20 24.63
CA GLY A 887 42.18 4.32 23.78
C GLY A 887 41.82 3.06 22.99
N MET A 888 42.46 1.91 23.27
CA MET A 888 41.94 0.60 22.85
C MET A 888 40.79 0.15 23.76
N ASN A 889 39.80 -0.55 23.21
CA ASN A 889 38.75 -1.21 23.95
C ASN A 889 38.47 -2.59 23.33
N LEU A 890 38.70 -3.63 24.13
CA LEU A 890 38.44 -5.03 23.80
C LEU A 890 37.18 -5.49 24.53
N SER A 891 36.23 -6.09 23.82
CA SER A 891 35.00 -6.64 24.41
C SER A 891 34.65 -7.99 23.82
N GLY A 892 34.08 -8.88 24.64
CA GLY A 892 33.59 -10.17 24.21
C GLY A 892 32.34 -10.58 24.98
N SER A 893 31.49 -11.38 24.36
CA SER A 893 30.29 -11.96 24.98
C SER A 893 30.06 -13.37 24.47
N LEU A 894 29.76 -14.30 25.37
CA LEU A 894 29.36 -15.66 25.04
C LEU A 894 27.89 -15.83 25.41
N SER A 895 27.04 -16.18 24.45
CA SER A 895 25.62 -16.48 24.63
C SER A 895 25.42 -17.98 24.65
N LYS A 896 24.95 -18.54 25.78
CA LYS A 896 24.50 -19.93 25.86
C LYS A 896 22.99 -19.98 26.02
N PHE A 897 22.29 -20.47 25.00
CA PHE A 897 20.85 -20.62 24.99
C PHE A 897 20.47 -22.10 24.83
N PHE A 898 19.60 -22.56 25.73
CA PHE A 898 18.98 -23.88 25.65
C PHE A 898 17.46 -23.72 25.73
N GLN A 899 16.72 -24.45 24.91
CA GLN A 899 15.26 -24.50 24.92
C GLN A 899 14.76 -25.92 24.62
N THR A 900 13.77 -26.36 25.37
CA THR A 900 12.93 -27.53 25.08
C THR A 900 11.50 -27.03 24.84
N ARG A 901 10.82 -27.54 23.81
CA ARG A 901 9.40 -27.29 23.54
C ARG A 901 8.68 -28.61 23.36
N ASP A 902 7.64 -28.83 24.17
CA ASP A 902 6.80 -30.03 24.13
C ASP A 902 5.40 -29.65 23.62
N GLY A 903 4.82 -30.48 22.75
CA GLY A 903 3.47 -30.29 22.24
C GLY A 903 3.04 -31.38 21.26
N ASN A 904 1.77 -31.75 21.28
CA ASN A 904 1.16 -32.75 20.39
C ASN A 904 1.96 -34.08 20.30
N GLY A 905 2.46 -34.57 21.43
CA GLY A 905 3.23 -35.83 21.52
C GLY A 905 4.67 -35.74 20.98
N ARG A 906 5.16 -34.54 20.62
CA ARG A 906 6.55 -34.31 20.20
C ARG A 906 7.26 -33.39 21.20
N SER A 907 8.56 -33.63 21.39
CA SER A 907 9.47 -32.67 22.00
C SER A 907 10.43 -32.13 20.93
N THR A 908 10.93 -30.93 21.11
CA THR A 908 11.90 -30.28 20.23
C THR A 908 12.90 -29.51 21.09
N GLU A 909 14.15 -29.94 21.05
CA GLU A 909 15.24 -29.29 21.75
C GLU A 909 16.02 -28.34 20.81
N THR A 910 16.65 -27.32 21.39
CA THR A 910 17.46 -26.34 20.68
C THR A 910 18.57 -25.87 21.61
N SER A 911 19.82 -25.99 21.15
CA SER A 911 21.01 -25.58 21.88
C SER A 911 21.86 -24.70 20.98
N GLN A 912 22.13 -23.46 21.42
CA GLN A 912 22.86 -22.46 20.66
C GLN A 912 23.96 -21.83 21.55
N ASN A 913 25.16 -21.71 20.99
CA ASN A 913 26.32 -21.13 21.66
C ASN A 913 26.98 -20.09 20.73
N ASP A 914 26.71 -18.80 20.95
CA ASP A 914 27.25 -17.71 20.11
C ASP A 914 28.43 -17.03 20.84
N LEU A 915 29.57 -16.88 20.16
CA LEU A 915 30.71 -16.12 20.68
C LEU A 915 30.96 -14.88 19.83
N ASN A 916 30.77 -13.70 20.43
CA ASN A 916 31.13 -12.42 19.81
C ASN A 916 32.41 -11.89 20.46
N LEU A 917 33.37 -11.45 19.64
CA LEU A 917 34.59 -10.76 20.04
C LEU A 917 34.76 -9.50 19.18
N ALA A 918 35.09 -8.37 19.81
CA ALA A 918 35.30 -7.10 19.14
C ALA A 918 36.47 -6.34 19.77
N LEU A 919 37.42 -5.91 18.93
CA LEU A 919 38.49 -5.00 19.30
C LEU A 919 38.30 -3.67 18.57
N SER A 920 38.48 -2.58 19.30
CA SER A 920 38.38 -1.21 18.78
C SER A 920 39.52 -0.37 19.31
N HIS A 921 39.97 0.62 18.54
CA HIS A 921 41.00 1.57 18.97
C HIS A 921 40.67 2.96 18.44
N SER A 922 40.55 3.92 19.37
CA SER A 922 40.50 5.34 19.05
C SER A 922 41.91 5.93 19.11
N PHE A 923 42.34 6.55 18.02
CA PHE A 923 43.61 7.27 17.96
C PHE A 923 43.38 8.74 18.30
N PRO A 924 44.14 9.36 19.22
CA PRO A 924 44.12 10.81 19.39
C PRO A 924 44.75 11.46 18.15
N LEU A 925 44.14 12.54 17.66
CA LEU A 925 44.73 13.37 16.60
C LEU A 925 46.05 13.97 17.11
N PRO A 926 47.14 13.96 16.30
CA PRO A 926 48.41 14.52 16.72
C PRO A 926 48.30 16.04 16.86
N ARG A 927 48.74 16.57 18.01
CA ARG A 927 49.00 18.00 18.17
C ARG A 927 50.36 18.33 17.53
N SER A 928 50.35 18.83 16.31
CA SER A 928 51.44 19.68 15.82
C SER A 928 51.47 20.96 16.65
N GLY A 929 52.68 21.45 16.97
CA GLY A 929 52.88 22.59 17.88
C GLY A 929 53.24 23.89 17.17
N GLU A 930 53.18 24.97 17.93
CA GLU A 930 53.71 26.31 17.65
C GLU A 930 54.17 26.89 19.02
N PRO A 931 55.18 27.79 19.09
CA PRO A 931 56.09 27.86 20.24
C PRO A 931 55.66 28.81 21.39
N ASP A 932 56.56 28.94 22.37
CA ASP A 932 56.38 29.49 23.71
C ASP A 932 55.96 30.98 23.80
N ALA A 933 55.23 31.29 24.88
CA ALA A 933 55.07 32.65 25.42
C ALA A 933 54.91 32.58 26.96
N GLU A 934 55.45 33.59 27.64
CA GLU A 934 55.91 33.62 29.04
C GLU A 934 54.84 33.54 30.17
N ASP A 935 55.35 33.21 31.37
CA ASP A 935 54.91 33.53 32.74
C ASP A 935 53.49 33.25 33.28
N GLY A 936 53.46 32.92 34.60
CA GLY A 936 52.28 32.45 35.35
C GLY A 936 51.56 33.54 36.16
N PRO A 937 51.05 33.29 37.39
CA PRO A 937 51.11 32.07 38.22
C PRO A 937 49.73 31.42 38.51
N ARG A 938 49.71 30.34 39.30
CA ARG A 938 48.50 29.66 39.82
C ARG A 938 48.07 30.26 41.19
N PRO A 939 46.78 30.22 41.61
CA PRO A 939 46.24 29.00 42.26
C PRO A 939 44.73 28.69 42.05
N ALA A 940 44.37 27.43 42.36
CA ALA A 940 43.09 26.87 42.87
C ALA A 940 41.72 27.55 42.54
N LEU A 941 40.65 26.83 42.16
CA LEU A 941 40.04 25.74 42.95
C LEU A 941 39.12 24.77 42.14
N HIS A 942 38.51 23.83 42.86
CA HIS A 942 37.85 22.59 42.41
C HIS A 942 36.48 22.69 41.67
N HIS A 943 36.29 21.77 40.70
CA HIS A 943 35.06 20.97 40.44
C HIS A 943 33.76 21.67 39.93
N PRO A 944 32.75 20.90 39.42
CA PRO A 944 32.81 19.72 38.54
C PRO A 944 31.73 19.73 37.40
N LEU A 945 31.62 18.61 36.66
CA LEU A 945 30.39 17.98 36.09
C LEU A 945 30.24 17.80 34.56
N GLN A 946 29.66 16.62 34.25
CA GLN A 946 28.74 16.29 33.17
C GLN A 946 29.15 16.50 31.70
N VAL A 947 29.83 15.46 31.18
CA VAL A 947 29.50 14.95 29.85
C VAL A 947 28.03 14.50 29.84
N GLY A 948 27.17 15.25 29.14
CA GLY A 948 25.77 14.92 28.92
C GLY A 948 25.55 13.94 27.75
N HIS A 949 24.42 13.25 27.72
CA HIS A 949 24.04 12.34 26.63
C HIS A 949 23.76 13.07 25.31
N LEU A 950 24.05 12.38 24.19
CA LEU A 950 23.29 12.54 22.95
C LEU A 950 21.90 11.89 23.14
N PRO A 951 20.78 12.64 23.00
CA PRO A 951 19.44 12.07 23.11
C PRO A 951 18.88 11.62 21.75
N GLN A 952 17.84 10.78 21.81
CA GLN A 952 16.94 10.50 20.68
C GLN A 952 16.02 11.71 20.38
N PRO A 953 15.34 11.74 19.21
CA PRO A 953 14.73 12.98 18.71
C PRO A 953 13.49 13.44 19.48
N GLY A 954 13.40 14.75 19.69
CA GLY A 954 12.19 15.49 20.08
C GLY A 954 12.03 16.72 19.18
N GLY A 955 10.80 17.08 18.84
CA GLY A 955 10.50 18.17 17.90
C GLY A 955 9.97 19.45 18.54
N ARG A 956 9.73 20.43 17.65
CA ARG A 956 9.11 21.77 17.85
C ARG A 956 9.98 22.89 18.43
N ASP A 957 10.43 23.73 17.49
CA ASP A 957 10.06 25.15 17.37
C ASP A 957 10.28 26.10 18.56
N LEU A 958 11.32 26.97 18.46
CA LEU A 958 11.21 28.42 18.18
C LEU A 958 12.51 29.18 18.51
N GLY A 959 12.79 30.29 17.80
CA GLY A 959 13.71 31.36 18.28
C GLY A 959 15.01 31.62 17.51
N LEU A 960 14.92 32.21 16.31
CA LEU A 960 15.97 33.06 15.70
C LEU A 960 15.98 34.46 16.38
N PRO A 961 16.98 35.37 16.21
CA PRO A 961 17.95 35.51 15.10
C PRO A 961 19.43 35.74 15.57
N HIS A 962 20.46 36.15 14.81
CA HIS A 962 20.62 36.75 13.45
C HIS A 962 21.95 36.29 12.74
N HIS A 963 22.13 36.68 11.46
CA HIS A 963 23.31 36.50 10.58
C HIS A 963 24.51 37.44 10.92
N PRO A 964 25.68 37.43 10.22
CA PRO A 964 26.19 36.60 9.08
C PRO A 964 27.51 35.83 9.41
N GLY A 965 28.26 35.14 8.53
CA GLY A 965 28.18 34.93 7.06
C GLY A 965 29.27 33.98 6.50
N HIS A 966 29.37 33.88 5.17
CA HIS A 966 30.35 33.10 4.36
C HIS A 966 31.79 33.69 4.35
N PRO A 967 32.85 33.07 3.77
CA PRO A 967 32.89 31.96 2.78
C PRO A 967 33.93 30.82 3.03
N ALA A 968 34.13 29.96 2.03
CA ALA A 968 35.19 28.93 1.94
C ALA A 968 36.02 29.06 0.65
N ARG A 969 37.26 28.51 0.59
CA ARG A 969 38.02 28.17 -0.65
C ARG A 969 39.37 27.44 -0.39
N GLY A 970 39.90 26.73 -1.42
CA GLY A 970 41.20 26.00 -1.43
C GLY A 970 41.08 24.48 -1.16
N VAL A 971 41.33 23.48 -2.04
CA VAL A 971 42.08 23.33 -3.32
C VAL A 971 43.62 23.37 -3.13
N PRO A 972 44.50 22.51 -3.75
CA PRO A 972 44.36 21.51 -4.86
C PRO A 972 44.54 20.00 -4.44
N ARG A 973 44.25 18.95 -5.26
CA ARG A 973 45.04 18.27 -6.34
C ARG A 973 46.52 17.95 -5.99
N GLN A 974 47.16 16.83 -6.34
CA GLN A 974 46.84 15.56 -7.09
C GLN A 974 47.88 14.47 -6.62
N LEU A 975 48.22 13.28 -7.19
CA LEU A 975 47.95 12.49 -8.42
C LEU A 975 48.44 11.02 -8.20
N ARG A 976 47.75 9.95 -8.68
CA ARG A 976 48.33 8.73 -9.35
C ARG A 976 47.26 7.68 -9.78
N HIS A 977 47.70 6.65 -10.53
CA HIS A 977 46.86 5.80 -11.42
C HIS A 977 46.26 4.52 -10.80
N ARG A 978 45.26 3.96 -11.51
CA ARG A 978 44.66 2.62 -11.34
C ARG A 978 45.02 1.68 -12.51
N PRO A 979 45.13 0.36 -12.27
CA PRO A 979 44.69 -0.71 -13.20
C PRO A 979 43.25 -1.19 -12.85
N PRO A 980 42.57 -1.99 -13.73
CA PRO A 980 41.14 -2.25 -13.61
C PRO A 980 40.72 -3.67 -13.16
N GLY A 981 39.66 -3.72 -12.34
CA GLY A 981 38.48 -4.58 -12.53
C GLY A 981 38.60 -6.12 -12.62
N GLN A 982 38.24 -6.79 -11.52
CA GLN A 982 37.43 -8.02 -11.57
C GLN A 982 36.20 -7.86 -10.65
N HIS A 983 35.06 -8.43 -11.06
CA HIS A 983 33.80 -8.37 -10.32
C HIS A 983 33.23 -9.79 -10.12
N GLU A 984 33.63 -10.44 -9.03
CA GLU A 984 32.85 -11.57 -8.50
C GLU A 984 31.68 -11.06 -7.65
N ARG A 985 30.52 -11.70 -7.79
CA ARG A 985 29.37 -11.49 -6.91
C ARG A 985 29.33 -12.62 -5.88
N ARG A 986 29.46 -12.30 -4.58
CA ARG A 986 29.04 -13.20 -3.50
C ARG A 986 27.57 -12.92 -3.12
N PRO A 987 26.77 -13.95 -2.77
CA PRO A 987 25.36 -13.80 -2.49
C PRO A 987 25.11 -13.18 -1.11
N ALA A 988 24.01 -12.42 -0.98
CA ALA A 988 23.50 -11.96 0.30
C ALA A 988 22.47 -12.96 0.85
N VAL A 989 22.78 -13.60 1.97
CA VAL A 989 21.82 -14.44 2.72
C VAL A 989 20.88 -13.52 3.50
N LEU A 990 19.58 -13.59 3.21
CA LEU A 990 18.57 -12.71 3.81
C LEU A 990 17.43 -13.55 4.38
N LEU A 991 17.60 -14.02 5.62
CA LEU A 991 16.58 -14.77 6.36
C LEU A 991 15.33 -13.89 6.56
N ARG A 992 14.17 -14.38 6.11
CA ARG A 992 12.87 -13.74 6.30
C ARG A 992 11.87 -14.77 6.82
N GLY A 993 11.31 -14.50 8.00
CA GLY A 993 10.46 -15.44 8.72
C GLY A 993 9.09 -15.70 8.06
N GLU A 994 8.51 -16.84 8.41
CA GLU A 994 7.25 -17.36 7.87
C GLU A 994 6.04 -16.47 8.19
N ARG A 995 5.05 -16.48 7.28
CA ARG A 995 3.64 -16.21 7.60
C ARG A 995 2.79 -17.28 6.90
N GLY A 996 1.84 -17.84 7.66
CA GLY A 996 1.04 -18.98 7.22
C GLY A 996 0.08 -18.68 6.06
N GLN A 997 -0.29 -19.74 5.35
CA GLN A 997 -1.27 -19.73 4.27
C GLN A 997 -2.71 -19.58 4.80
N ALA A 998 -3.58 -18.99 3.98
CA ALA A 998 -5.03 -19.18 4.09
C ALA A 998 -5.49 -20.18 3.00
N PRO A 999 -6.52 -20.99 3.25
CA PRO A 999 -6.94 -22.04 2.32
C PRO A 999 -7.75 -21.50 1.13
N GLN A 1000 -7.69 -22.20 0.00
CA GLN A 1000 -8.65 -22.12 -1.11
C GLN A 1000 -9.18 -23.52 -1.46
N PRO A 1001 -10.37 -23.63 -2.08
CA PRO A 1001 -11.16 -24.86 -2.06
C PRO A 1001 -10.69 -25.91 -3.07
N GLN A 1002 -10.92 -27.18 -2.73
CA GLN A 1002 -10.76 -28.30 -3.65
C GLN A 1002 -12.01 -28.41 -4.54
N GLY A 1003 -11.84 -28.27 -5.86
CA GLY A 1003 -12.82 -28.70 -6.84
C GLY A 1003 -12.55 -30.15 -7.23
N VAL A 1004 -13.57 -31.01 -7.15
CA VAL A 1004 -13.47 -32.42 -7.56
C VAL A 1004 -13.68 -32.52 -9.07
N ALA A 1005 -12.75 -33.19 -9.76
CA ALA A 1005 -12.95 -33.70 -11.10
C ALA A 1005 -13.15 -35.23 -11.03
N ALA A 1006 -13.96 -35.78 -11.93
CA ALA A 1006 -14.28 -37.20 -12.00
C ALA A 1006 -13.91 -37.78 -13.36
N ASP A 1007 -13.60 -39.07 -13.39
CA ASP A 1007 -13.53 -39.93 -14.58
C ASP A 1007 -13.97 -41.36 -14.19
N PRO A 1008 -14.35 -42.25 -15.13
CA PRO A 1008 -15.36 -43.29 -14.87
C PRO A 1008 -14.90 -44.74 -15.12
N HIS A 1009 -15.68 -45.72 -14.65
CA HIS A 1009 -16.31 -46.81 -15.45
C HIS A 1009 -16.82 -48.03 -14.61
N ALA A 1010 -17.89 -48.67 -15.13
CA ALA A 1010 -18.37 -50.05 -14.92
C ALA A 1010 -18.96 -50.50 -13.55
N GLY A 1011 -20.12 -51.19 -13.61
CA GLY A 1011 -20.72 -51.95 -12.49
C GLY A 1011 -22.27 -51.98 -12.45
N VAL A 1012 -22.91 -53.03 -12.96
CA VAL A 1012 -24.38 -53.28 -13.03
C VAL A 1012 -24.60 -54.79 -12.83
N PRO A 1013 -25.55 -55.32 -11.99
CA PRO A 1013 -27.03 -55.17 -12.07
C PRO A 1013 -27.71 -54.98 -10.67
N ALA A 1014 -29.02 -55.19 -10.36
CA ALA A 1014 -30.16 -55.81 -11.06
C ALA A 1014 -31.58 -55.34 -10.64
N LEU A 1015 -32.50 -55.37 -11.62
CA LEU A 1015 -33.89 -55.91 -11.71
C LEU A 1015 -34.61 -56.55 -10.48
N PRO A 1016 -35.96 -56.80 -10.51
CA PRO A 1016 -37.09 -55.92 -10.90
C PRO A 1016 -38.43 -56.17 -10.10
N LEU A 1017 -39.50 -55.36 -10.29
CA LEU A 1017 -40.91 -55.79 -10.62
C LEU A 1017 -42.00 -54.67 -10.58
N PHE A 1018 -43.23 -55.01 -11.01
CA PHE A 1018 -44.36 -54.14 -11.41
C PHE A 1018 -45.65 -54.29 -10.56
N ARG A 1019 -46.52 -53.25 -10.51
CA ARG A 1019 -47.97 -53.37 -10.85
C ARG A 1019 -48.70 -52.02 -11.11
N ARG A 1020 -50.01 -52.07 -11.43
CA ARG A 1020 -50.86 -51.02 -12.08
C ARG A 1020 -52.32 -50.98 -11.56
N LEU A 1021 -52.90 -49.76 -11.46
CA LEU A 1021 -54.31 -49.37 -11.76
C LEU A 1021 -55.47 -49.99 -10.90
N PRO A 1022 -56.79 -49.69 -11.12
CA PRO A 1022 -57.50 -48.42 -10.77
C PRO A 1022 -58.96 -48.59 -10.21
N LEU A 1023 -59.81 -47.53 -10.33
CA LEU A 1023 -61.30 -47.36 -10.10
C LEU A 1023 -61.65 -46.49 -8.86
N ALA A 1024 -62.53 -45.45 -8.83
CA ALA A 1024 -63.76 -44.97 -9.55
C ALA A 1024 -65.09 -45.38 -8.86
N PRO A 1025 -66.26 -44.69 -9.03
CA PRO A 1025 -66.64 -43.43 -9.76
C PRO A 1025 -67.06 -42.28 -8.78
N GLY A 1026 -67.78 -41.17 -9.08
CA GLY A 1026 -68.13 -40.45 -10.33
C GLY A 1026 -69.46 -39.63 -10.31
N SER A 1027 -69.50 -38.46 -10.97
CA SER A 1027 -70.65 -37.53 -11.28
C SER A 1027 -71.30 -36.68 -10.14
N GLY A 1028 -71.73 -35.42 -10.36
CA GLY A 1028 -71.57 -34.56 -11.56
C GLY A 1028 -72.25 -33.16 -11.51
N ALA A 1029 -72.08 -32.39 -12.61
CA ALA A 1029 -72.74 -31.12 -13.01
C ALA A 1029 -72.53 -29.83 -12.16
N GLY A 1030 -72.01 -28.73 -12.77
CA GLY A 1030 -71.74 -27.48 -12.02
C GLY A 1030 -71.34 -26.19 -12.77
N ARG A 1031 -71.66 -26.01 -14.06
CA ARG A 1031 -71.33 -24.81 -14.90
C ARG A 1031 -69.83 -24.51 -15.12
N ALA A 1032 -69.51 -23.71 -16.14
CA ALA A 1032 -68.15 -23.49 -16.64
C ALA A 1032 -68.01 -22.18 -17.44
N ALA A 1033 -66.79 -21.92 -17.92
CA ALA A 1033 -66.41 -20.91 -18.93
C ALA A 1033 -66.19 -19.45 -18.37
N PRO A 1034 -65.54 -18.54 -19.13
CA PRO A 1034 -64.32 -17.88 -18.65
C PRO A 1034 -64.36 -16.35 -18.86
N LEU A 1035 -63.19 -15.66 -18.88
CA LEU A 1035 -62.93 -14.54 -19.82
C LEU A 1035 -61.45 -14.08 -19.83
N SER A 1036 -61.05 -13.47 -20.94
CA SER A 1036 -59.80 -12.74 -21.21
C SER A 1036 -60.13 -11.51 -22.10
N PHE A 1037 -59.12 -10.77 -22.63
CA PHE A 1037 -59.22 -9.53 -23.45
C PHE A 1037 -59.50 -8.21 -22.66
N PRO A 1038 -59.39 -7.00 -23.28
CA PRO A 1038 -58.80 -6.64 -24.58
C PRO A 1038 -57.42 -5.92 -24.42
N PRO A 1039 -57.26 -4.58 -24.39
CA PRO A 1039 -57.46 -3.55 -25.44
C PRO A 1039 -56.15 -2.84 -25.91
N CYS A 1040 -56.09 -2.03 -26.98
CA CYS A 1040 -56.87 -1.83 -28.22
C CYS A 1040 -56.09 -0.85 -29.15
N ALA A 1041 -56.40 -0.80 -30.45
CA ALA A 1041 -55.93 0.24 -31.39
C ALA A 1041 -56.91 0.45 -32.56
N PRO A 1042 -57.02 1.69 -33.08
CA PRO A 1042 -56.88 1.98 -34.52
C PRO A 1042 -55.92 3.20 -34.70
N SER A 1043 -55.76 3.95 -35.81
CA SER A 1043 -56.59 4.22 -37.00
C SER A 1043 -55.74 4.59 -38.24
N SER A 1044 -56.34 5.18 -39.28
CA SER A 1044 -55.75 5.74 -40.51
C SER A 1044 -56.51 7.05 -40.87
N ARG A 1045 -56.31 7.87 -41.94
CA ARG A 1045 -55.39 7.98 -43.11
C ARG A 1045 -55.64 9.38 -43.74
N SER A 1046 -54.69 10.01 -44.46
CA SER A 1046 -54.89 10.79 -45.72
C SER A 1046 -53.75 11.77 -46.07
N SER A 1047 -53.74 12.22 -47.33
CA SER A 1047 -52.91 13.28 -47.96
C SER A 1047 -53.88 14.14 -48.82
N PRO A 1048 -53.54 15.34 -49.39
CA PRO A 1048 -52.33 15.60 -50.20
C PRO A 1048 -51.76 17.06 -50.15
N SER A 1049 -50.91 17.36 -51.15
CA SER A 1049 -50.30 18.62 -51.62
C SER A 1049 -51.29 19.81 -51.84
N PRO A 1050 -50.84 21.10 -51.99
CA PRO A 1050 -49.71 21.50 -52.85
C PRO A 1050 -48.84 22.73 -52.44
N SER A 1051 -47.80 22.98 -53.26
CA SER A 1051 -47.03 24.25 -53.39
C SER A 1051 -47.80 25.25 -54.31
N PRO A 1052 -47.32 26.46 -54.76
CA PRO A 1052 -45.92 26.89 -55.01
C PRO A 1052 -45.61 28.40 -54.77
N ALA A 1053 -44.55 28.91 -55.45
CA ALA A 1053 -44.17 30.31 -55.70
C ALA A 1053 -43.40 31.06 -54.58
N ARG A 1054 -42.41 31.94 -54.87
CA ARG A 1054 -41.87 32.41 -56.18
C ARG A 1054 -40.38 32.81 -56.14
N ALA A 1055 -39.66 32.47 -57.22
CA ALA A 1055 -38.44 33.02 -57.86
C ALA A 1055 -37.31 33.71 -57.02
N ARG A 1056 -36.02 33.30 -57.07
CA ARG A 1056 -35.01 33.36 -58.19
C ARG A 1056 -34.70 34.77 -58.76
N PRO A 1057 -33.46 35.11 -59.23
CA PRO A 1057 -32.18 34.36 -59.23
C PRO A 1057 -30.94 35.27 -58.85
N PRO A 1058 -29.72 35.33 -59.48
CA PRO A 1058 -28.45 35.48 -58.71
C PRO A 1058 -27.45 36.58 -59.21
N ARG A 1059 -26.26 36.72 -58.58
CA ARG A 1059 -24.95 36.86 -59.29
C ARG A 1059 -23.67 36.90 -58.40
N ARG A 1060 -22.66 36.17 -58.87
CA ARG A 1060 -21.18 36.43 -58.91
C ARG A 1060 -20.48 37.36 -57.89
N ALA A 1061 -19.50 36.74 -57.20
CA ALA A 1061 -18.04 37.04 -57.26
C ALA A 1061 -17.30 37.90 -56.21
N SER A 1062 -16.21 37.29 -55.70
CA SER A 1062 -14.86 37.83 -55.46
C SER A 1062 -14.59 38.97 -54.44
N SER A 1063 -13.76 38.65 -53.43
CA SER A 1063 -12.37 39.16 -53.23
C SER A 1063 -11.99 39.71 -51.83
N THR A 1064 -10.73 39.42 -51.45
CA THR A 1064 -9.79 40.16 -50.57
C THR A 1064 -10.02 40.45 -49.07
N ALA A 1065 -9.05 39.93 -48.29
CA ALA A 1065 -8.22 40.60 -47.27
C ALA A 1065 -8.66 40.64 -45.76
N PRO A 1066 -7.68 40.62 -44.81
CA PRO A 1066 -7.89 40.58 -43.35
C PRO A 1066 -7.67 41.96 -42.67
N PRO A 1067 -7.86 42.10 -41.33
CA PRO A 1067 -6.69 42.20 -40.40
C PRO A 1067 -7.06 41.72 -38.95
N PRO A 1068 -6.35 42.11 -37.86
CA PRO A 1068 -4.89 42.31 -37.64
C PRO A 1068 -4.31 41.43 -36.50
N THR A 1069 -2.98 41.44 -36.35
CA THR A 1069 -2.28 41.03 -35.11
C THR A 1069 -1.91 42.25 -34.25
N ALA A 1070 -1.72 42.04 -32.94
CA ALA A 1070 -1.11 43.04 -32.04
C ALA A 1070 -0.28 42.36 -30.94
N THR A 1071 0.96 42.82 -30.77
CA THR A 1071 1.91 42.37 -29.72
C THR A 1071 1.84 43.27 -28.49
N TRP A 1072 2.13 42.74 -27.30
CA TRP A 1072 2.41 43.53 -26.10
C TRP A 1072 3.78 43.22 -25.52
N SER A 1073 4.60 44.27 -25.37
CA SER A 1073 5.98 44.20 -24.87
C SER A 1073 6.08 44.66 -23.42
N SER A 1074 7.13 44.22 -22.73
CA SER A 1074 7.44 44.61 -21.35
C SER A 1074 7.83 46.09 -21.21
N ARG A 1075 7.57 46.66 -20.01
CA ARG A 1075 8.40 47.69 -19.38
C ARG A 1075 8.19 47.70 -17.86
N TRP A 1076 9.28 47.69 -17.11
CA TRP A 1076 9.33 48.14 -15.71
C TRP A 1076 9.64 49.64 -15.68
N ALA A 1077 9.10 50.36 -14.70
CA ALA A 1077 9.54 51.71 -14.32
C ALA A 1077 9.25 51.95 -12.83
N SER A 1078 10.06 52.76 -12.15
CA SER A 1078 10.06 52.88 -10.68
C SER A 1078 10.11 54.34 -10.20
N ALA A 1079 9.13 54.74 -9.40
CA ALA A 1079 9.17 55.88 -8.47
C ALA A 1079 8.18 55.56 -7.33
N THR A 1080 8.43 55.69 -6.01
CA THR A 1080 9.34 56.54 -5.19
C THR A 1080 8.71 57.87 -4.75
N ALA A 1081 8.09 57.80 -3.56
CA ALA A 1081 7.91 58.85 -2.54
C ALA A 1081 7.08 60.13 -2.83
N SER A 1082 6.07 60.38 -1.98
CA SER A 1082 5.92 61.66 -1.25
C SER A 1082 4.98 61.55 -0.03
N ARG A 1083 5.03 62.58 0.85
CA ARG A 1083 4.22 62.78 2.09
C ARG A 1083 2.83 63.35 1.72
N GLY A 1084 1.77 63.36 2.56
CA GLY A 1084 1.54 62.86 3.93
C GLY A 1084 0.55 63.75 4.74
N ARG A 1085 0.17 63.33 5.98
CA ARG A 1085 -0.62 64.02 7.06
C ARG A 1085 -2.18 64.05 7.03
N ARG A 1086 -2.75 63.63 8.19
CA ARG A 1086 -3.93 64.15 8.97
C ARG A 1086 -5.32 64.32 8.28
N GLY A 1087 -6.47 64.08 8.94
CA GLY A 1087 -6.77 63.49 10.26
C GLY A 1087 -8.10 63.97 10.89
N THR A 1088 -8.78 63.12 11.71
CA THR A 1088 -10.04 63.37 12.49
C THR A 1088 -11.33 63.66 11.65
N SER A 1089 -12.58 63.45 12.11
CA SER A 1089 -13.17 63.16 13.44
C SER A 1089 -14.36 62.14 13.42
N ALA A 1090 -14.96 61.83 14.59
CA ALA A 1090 -16.07 60.87 14.84
C ALA A 1090 -17.43 61.60 15.16
N PRO A 1091 -18.56 61.03 15.71
CA PRO A 1091 -18.90 59.66 16.21
C PRO A 1091 -20.35 59.16 15.76
N PRO A 1092 -21.18 58.34 16.49
CA PRO A 1092 -22.27 57.48 15.90
C PRO A 1092 -23.74 57.76 16.37
N PRO A 1093 -24.76 57.00 15.91
CA PRO A 1093 -25.40 55.86 16.66
C PRO A 1093 -25.96 54.70 15.75
N GLY A 1094 -26.71 53.65 16.17
CA GLY A 1094 -26.94 53.02 17.50
C GLY A 1094 -28.19 52.09 17.67
N TRP A 1095 -27.98 50.74 17.75
CA TRP A 1095 -28.68 49.71 18.59
C TRP A 1095 -30.15 49.20 18.40
N THR A 1096 -30.29 47.85 18.25
CA THR A 1096 -31.34 46.91 18.80
C THR A 1096 -32.80 46.94 18.25
N ALA A 1097 -33.73 45.96 18.42
CA ALA A 1097 -33.80 44.73 19.27
C ALA A 1097 -34.72 43.57 18.74
N CYS A 1098 -34.48 42.34 19.24
CA CYS A 1098 -35.42 41.25 19.66
C CYS A 1098 -36.70 40.76 18.91
N SER A 1099 -36.69 39.46 18.57
CA SER A 1099 -37.53 38.35 19.15
C SER A 1099 -38.80 37.74 18.48
N THR A 1100 -38.75 36.40 18.37
CA THR A 1100 -39.80 35.36 18.62
C THR A 1100 -40.96 35.00 17.67
N ARG A 1101 -41.24 33.68 17.67
CA ARG A 1101 -42.42 32.88 17.26
C ARG A 1101 -42.63 32.56 15.76
N ALA A 1102 -43.08 31.32 15.58
CA ALA A 1102 -43.51 30.66 14.34
C ALA A 1102 -45.08 30.52 14.40
N PRO A 1103 -45.84 29.96 13.41
CA PRO A 1103 -45.50 28.77 12.62
C PRO A 1103 -46.04 28.75 11.15
N THR A 1104 -46.23 27.53 10.62
CA THR A 1104 -47.13 27.10 9.51
C THR A 1104 -46.68 27.24 8.04
N ARG A 1105 -46.26 26.07 7.51
CA ARG A 1105 -46.81 25.37 6.31
C ARG A 1105 -46.54 25.88 4.86
N TRP A 1106 -46.09 24.90 4.06
CA TRP A 1106 -46.44 24.56 2.67
C TRP A 1106 -45.52 24.90 1.48
N TRP A 1107 -45.16 23.82 0.77
CA TRP A 1107 -45.05 23.62 -0.69
C TRP A 1107 -43.98 24.34 -1.54
N CYS A 1108 -43.01 23.52 -1.98
CA CYS A 1108 -42.54 23.35 -3.37
C CYS A 1108 -42.60 24.52 -4.37
N ARG A 1109 -41.42 24.97 -4.83
CA ARG A 1109 -41.12 25.00 -6.28
C ARG A 1109 -39.62 24.94 -6.61
N ARG A 1110 -39.31 24.54 -7.85
CA ARG A 1110 -37.95 24.50 -8.43
C ARG A 1110 -37.60 25.84 -9.11
N GLY A 1111 -36.31 26.16 -9.09
CA GLY A 1111 -35.60 27.13 -9.94
C GLY A 1111 -34.13 27.05 -9.51
N ILE A 1112 -33.19 26.47 -10.26
CA ILE A 1112 -32.72 26.81 -11.63
C ILE A 1112 -32.11 28.22 -11.68
N THR A 1113 -30.87 28.30 -11.21
CA THR A 1113 -29.74 29.00 -11.83
C THR A 1113 -28.49 28.16 -11.55
#